data_AF-A0A288GUJ5-F1
#
_entry.id   AF-A0A288GUJ5-F1
#
_cell.length_a   1.000
_cell.length_b   1.000
_cell.length_c   1.000
_cell.angle_alpha   90.00
_cell.angle_beta   90.00
_cell.angle_gamma   90.00
#
_symmetry.space_group_name_H-M   'P 1'
#
loop_
_entity.id
_entity.type
_entity.pdbx_description
1 polymer ?
#
loop_
_entity_poly.entity_id
_entity_poly.type
_entity_poly.pdbx_seq_one_letter_code
_entity_poly.pdbx_strand_id
1 'polypeptide(L)'
;MNLKNKLFAGLTALSVVAMSFVPAVNFVSVKADSAEDMAAYTWAFDEGLTTMTSFDAFMFENAISREQVARFLVKGAEALGIELSSDQTCDYKDLASADQSLVEFINEGCELGLFKAQADFNPKQLMTREQAELVVARMVYGMDEVNAYAEDAGISEFAAARELLMADEIVKVEIPAQASVKRGHLLLMLYRLADADVVDPTTPTAPGYAEVSLVSAPADQSVPYNANGVKVGTIKLTAGQNATTVSSVTVTRSGLGNVGDLQGAWLANANVVTDVKSFSSSSQSATIKFSPSLKLAAGESMNFDVMVAVDGAVNSEHSFKVSSVNVSNGTASGAPVSLGTIKTTSYSVAKVSATLAGQSSLQAGKTNVLVATAKVTPVKEASVKKVVINKYSATPSADFTEAFANMKAYYKGNVVGTVSVTNDKIVVDGLDIAALANETINIELKADITYVGASLTFAAQAGYDSTSIVAVEKNSGYGMPVTTTAATSNINISGVNLKITKTTTGTTTVNPGASNVTLYEADITSDAEFDVTKFWLKDAQGTFASYTGFSDNKVVLYVGGDDYELTTTGGTPAYSATSGFYFQTNGVKFTVEPGQKVKIKVVGSFLSNANAADFKFSFGIDELKSLTDNNTLSISKTQVGDRVSVKNGSAVVKTATVAAPTTQRIYASAEQEIGRFAIKATDDELTLKEVSFANSGVLNGGTLEDLLSDVKLVRLSDNTELNSSVEIDGNAIKFTSMSSAFAKDTDVNVKVVANTNTFTNDTLSGTVKLSIVSGSLVATKASDGSNAQVSGTPTFKQYTLGVQAPVVTLVKNDSSRFTVTVKNVDTEADVVLTGIKASVKVDSSNDGYVGTFCLNLQGSSNTDCAAADAASGFGNIGAAGTSQTFALTTPVTLTKNGGEISYEIYVDSSFINPTGLQALIQNLYFDGTSENYNVSAQ
;
A
#
# COMPACT_ATOMS: atom_id res chain seq x y z
N MET A 1 28.35 -56.68 14.06
CA MET A 1 27.90 -58.00 14.56
C MET A 1 26.40 -57.91 14.83
N ASN A 2 25.57 -58.72 14.13
CA ASN A 2 24.13 -58.99 14.29
C ASN A 2 23.19 -57.95 14.93
N LEU A 3 22.30 -57.39 14.10
CA LEU A 3 20.87 -57.29 14.41
C LEU A 3 20.05 -57.59 13.14
N LYS A 4 19.51 -58.81 13.08
CA LYS A 4 18.47 -59.22 12.13
C LYS A 4 17.10 -59.03 12.78
N ASN A 5 16.17 -58.56 11.95
CA ASN A 5 14.74 -58.86 11.97
C ASN A 5 13.88 -58.30 13.11
N LYS A 6 13.17 -57.20 12.83
CA LYS A 6 11.72 -57.12 13.10
C LYS A 6 10.99 -56.44 11.93
N LEU A 7 10.18 -57.26 11.24
CA LEU A 7 8.99 -57.02 10.39
C LEU A 7 9.03 -55.87 9.36
N PHE A 8 9.18 -56.12 8.06
CA PHE A 8 8.27 -56.75 7.06
C PHE A 8 7.32 -55.78 6.35
N ALA A 9 7.67 -55.53 5.08
CA ALA A 9 6.80 -55.62 3.90
C ALA A 9 5.64 -54.64 3.76
N GLY A 10 5.83 -53.69 2.84
CA GLY A 10 4.76 -53.21 1.98
C GLY A 10 4.70 -51.70 1.81
N LEU A 11 5.48 -51.15 0.87
CA LEU A 11 4.98 -50.04 0.03
C LEU A 11 5.81 -49.90 -1.26
N THR A 12 5.81 -50.94 -2.09
CA THR A 12 6.03 -50.76 -3.53
C THR A 12 4.76 -50.18 -4.15
N ALA A 13 4.90 -49.06 -4.86
CA ALA A 13 3.93 -48.49 -5.81
C ALA A 13 2.54 -48.10 -5.26
N LEU A 14 2.33 -46.80 -5.06
CA LEU A 14 0.99 -46.20 -5.10
C LEU A 14 0.88 -45.31 -6.34
N SER A 15 0.47 -45.98 -7.42
CA SER A 15 -0.21 -45.37 -8.55
C SER A 15 -1.42 -44.58 -8.07
N VAL A 16 -1.62 -43.41 -8.67
CA VAL A 16 -2.83 -42.60 -8.63
C VAL A 16 -4.09 -43.46 -8.78
N VAL A 17 -4.91 -43.53 -7.73
CA VAL A 17 -6.34 -43.87 -7.84
C VAL A 17 -7.12 -42.89 -6.97
N ALA A 18 -7.83 -41.98 -7.62
CA ALA A 18 -8.89 -41.20 -7.00
C ALA A 18 -10.09 -42.12 -6.72
N MET A 19 -10.59 -42.15 -5.48
CA MET A 19 -11.97 -42.52 -5.15
C MET A 19 -12.37 -41.92 -3.79
N SER A 20 -13.67 -41.64 -3.70
CA SER A 20 -14.37 -40.63 -2.91
C SER A 20 -14.97 -41.09 -1.56
N PHE A 21 -14.95 -40.17 -0.56
CA PHE A 21 -15.93 -39.87 0.53
C PHE A 21 -16.37 -40.99 1.53
N VAL A 22 -16.54 -40.89 2.88
CA VAL A 22 -16.80 -39.88 3.97
C VAL A 22 -16.92 -40.66 5.34
N PRO A 23 -17.04 -40.13 6.60
CA PRO A 23 -16.94 -38.75 7.18
C PRO A 23 -15.95 -38.54 8.37
N ALA A 24 -15.56 -37.26 8.53
CA ALA A 24 -15.41 -36.47 9.76
C ALA A 24 -14.53 -36.93 10.94
N VAL A 25 -13.28 -36.43 10.93
CA VAL A 25 -12.72 -35.68 12.07
C VAL A 25 -12.04 -34.44 11.49
N ASN A 26 -12.46 -33.24 11.89
CA ASN A 26 -11.91 -31.98 11.40
C ASN A 26 -10.48 -31.78 11.94
N PHE A 27 -9.49 -32.18 11.16
CA PHE A 27 -8.17 -31.55 11.19
C PHE A 27 -8.04 -30.73 9.91
N VAL A 28 -7.82 -29.43 10.07
CA VAL A 28 -7.36 -28.56 8.98
C VAL A 28 -6.03 -29.14 8.52
N SER A 29 -6.01 -29.83 7.37
CA SER A 29 -4.79 -30.38 6.80
C SER A 29 -4.03 -29.24 6.13
N VAL A 30 -3.16 -28.56 6.87
CA VAL A 30 -2.08 -27.78 6.28
C VAL A 30 -1.13 -28.80 5.63
N LYS A 31 -0.97 -28.68 4.32
CA LYS A 31 -0.04 -29.50 3.54
C LYS A 31 1.35 -28.88 3.74
N ALA A 32 2.38 -29.67 4.01
CA ALA A 32 3.75 -29.18 3.96
C ALA A 32 4.07 -28.61 2.57
N ASP A 33 4.97 -27.62 2.50
CA ASP A 33 5.36 -26.92 1.28
C ASP A 33 6.00 -27.86 0.23
N SER A 34 6.54 -29.00 0.66
CA SER A 34 7.00 -30.08 -0.21
C SER A 34 6.66 -31.47 0.33
N ALA A 35 6.68 -32.47 -0.56
CA ALA A 35 6.53 -33.87 -0.17
C ALA A 35 7.71 -34.36 0.70
N GLU A 36 8.91 -33.78 0.52
CA GLU A 36 10.11 -34.09 1.30
C GLU A 36 9.95 -33.65 2.75
N ASP A 37 9.39 -32.44 2.99
CA ASP A 37 9.19 -31.92 4.35
C ASP A 37 8.20 -32.77 5.16
N MET A 38 7.09 -33.19 4.52
CA MET A 38 6.11 -34.07 5.17
C MET A 38 6.70 -35.45 5.46
N ALA A 39 7.51 -36.00 4.54
CA ALA A 39 8.20 -37.27 4.75
C ALA A 39 9.21 -37.17 5.89
N ALA A 40 10.01 -36.10 5.93
CA ALA A 40 10.98 -35.84 6.98
C ALA A 40 10.33 -35.68 8.36
N TYR A 41 9.22 -34.95 8.43
CA TYR A 41 8.45 -34.84 9.67
C TYR A 41 7.86 -36.18 10.12
N THR A 42 7.31 -36.97 9.19
CA THR A 42 6.73 -38.28 9.50
C THR A 42 7.81 -39.22 10.05
N TRP A 43 8.97 -39.28 9.39
CA TRP A 43 10.14 -40.02 9.87
C TRP A 43 10.59 -39.57 11.26
N ALA A 44 10.68 -38.25 11.50
CA ALA A 44 11.06 -37.71 12.80
C ALA A 44 10.10 -38.09 13.93
N PHE A 45 8.81 -38.20 13.62
CA PHE A 45 7.79 -38.60 14.57
C PHE A 45 7.87 -40.11 14.84
N ASP A 46 8.05 -40.93 13.80
CA ASP A 46 8.13 -42.38 13.89
C ASP A 46 9.40 -42.84 14.63
N GLU A 47 10.54 -42.19 14.40
CA GLU A 47 11.82 -42.44 15.08
C GLU A 47 11.96 -41.70 16.43
N GLY A 48 10.94 -40.95 16.86
CA GLY A 48 10.90 -40.31 18.18
C GLY A 48 11.78 -39.06 18.35
N LEU A 49 12.32 -38.49 17.28
CA LEU A 49 13.01 -37.19 17.28
C LEU A 49 12.08 -36.06 17.75
N THR A 50 10.77 -36.18 17.48
CA THR A 50 9.74 -35.27 17.95
C THR A 50 8.55 -36.01 18.55
N THR A 51 7.92 -35.42 19.57
CA THR A 51 6.66 -35.91 20.15
C THR A 51 5.46 -35.09 19.68
N MET A 52 5.66 -34.10 18.80
CA MET A 52 4.60 -33.27 18.26
C MET A 52 3.79 -34.06 17.24
N THR A 53 2.49 -34.25 17.49
CA THR A 53 1.62 -35.13 16.69
C THR A 53 1.08 -34.48 15.40
N SER A 54 1.49 -33.25 15.07
CA SER A 54 1.16 -32.60 13.79
C SER A 54 2.34 -31.79 13.25
N PHE A 55 2.40 -31.67 11.92
CA PHE A 55 3.44 -30.91 11.20
C PHE A 55 3.48 -29.44 11.66
N ASP A 56 2.33 -28.81 11.85
CA ASP A 56 2.24 -27.43 12.33
C ASP A 56 2.77 -27.28 13.77
N ALA A 57 2.45 -28.22 14.65
CA ALA A 57 2.93 -28.20 16.04
C ALA A 57 4.45 -28.39 16.15
N PHE A 58 5.08 -29.04 15.16
CA PHE A 58 6.54 -29.15 15.08
C PHE A 58 7.21 -27.78 14.84
N MET A 59 6.49 -26.82 14.24
CA MET A 59 6.97 -25.49 13.89
C MET A 59 8.21 -25.54 12.99
N PHE A 60 8.07 -26.17 11.82
CA PHE A 60 9.15 -26.46 10.87
C PHE A 60 10.03 -25.23 10.53
N GLU A 61 9.42 -24.06 10.37
CA GLU A 61 10.12 -22.83 9.96
C GLU A 61 10.74 -22.01 11.10
N ASN A 62 10.53 -22.41 12.37
CA ASN A 62 11.04 -21.65 13.50
C ASN A 62 12.53 -21.92 13.76
N ALA A 63 13.25 -20.87 14.16
CA ALA A 63 14.63 -21.00 14.66
C ALA A 63 14.66 -21.81 15.96
N ILE A 64 15.74 -22.57 16.15
CA ILE A 64 15.89 -23.51 17.27
C ILE A 64 17.05 -23.10 18.19
N SER A 65 16.84 -23.19 19.51
CA SER A 65 17.86 -22.93 20.52
C SER A 65 18.86 -24.09 20.62
N ARG A 66 20.08 -23.81 21.10
CA ARG A 66 21.15 -24.82 21.25
C ARG A 66 20.75 -26.01 22.13
N GLU A 67 20.00 -25.78 23.22
CA GLU A 67 19.49 -26.87 24.07
C GLU A 67 18.49 -27.79 23.33
N GLN A 68 17.68 -27.23 22.42
CA GLN A 68 16.72 -28.00 21.62
C GLN A 68 17.44 -28.75 20.48
N VAL A 69 18.47 -28.13 19.89
CA VAL A 69 19.33 -28.79 18.90
C VAL A 69 20.05 -30.00 19.49
N ALA A 70 20.52 -29.91 20.75
CA ALA A 70 21.19 -31.03 21.43
C ALA A 70 20.32 -32.29 21.45
N ARG A 71 19.07 -32.19 21.90
CA ARG A 71 18.13 -33.31 21.85
C ARG A 71 17.91 -33.80 20.42
N PHE A 72 17.76 -32.88 19.47
CA PHE A 72 17.43 -33.22 18.09
C PHE A 72 18.57 -33.98 17.39
N LEU A 73 19.82 -33.59 17.65
CA LEU A 73 21.01 -34.25 17.08
C LEU A 73 21.37 -35.55 17.80
N VAL A 74 21.20 -35.63 19.12
CA VAL A 74 21.41 -36.89 19.86
C VAL A 74 20.38 -37.93 19.44
N LYS A 75 19.08 -37.58 19.42
CA LYS A 75 18.04 -38.47 18.90
C LYS A 75 18.19 -38.77 17.41
N GLY A 76 18.70 -37.82 16.63
CA GLY A 76 19.09 -38.04 15.25
C GLY A 76 20.17 -39.10 15.09
N ALA A 77 21.26 -39.00 15.87
CA ALA A 77 22.34 -39.98 15.86
C ALA A 77 21.86 -41.37 16.30
N GLU A 78 21.01 -41.45 17.34
CA GLU A 78 20.38 -42.70 17.78
C GLU A 78 19.53 -43.34 16.67
N ALA A 79 18.67 -42.55 16.00
CA ALA A 79 17.80 -43.02 14.93
C ALA A 79 18.59 -43.47 13.68
N LEU A 80 19.73 -42.83 13.42
CA LEU A 80 20.65 -43.20 12.34
C LEU A 80 21.57 -44.38 12.71
N GLY A 81 21.53 -44.86 13.97
CA GLY A 81 22.38 -45.95 14.45
C GLY A 81 23.88 -45.62 14.48
N ILE A 82 24.24 -44.34 14.62
CA ILE A 82 25.63 -43.87 14.57
C ILE A 82 26.26 -44.04 15.95
N GLU A 83 27.27 -44.91 16.04
CA GLU A 83 28.07 -45.10 17.25
C GLU A 83 29.20 -44.07 17.31
N LEU A 84 28.98 -42.97 18.04
CA LEU A 84 30.01 -41.96 18.33
C LEU A 84 30.55 -42.15 19.75
N SER A 85 31.83 -41.84 19.94
CA SER A 85 32.44 -41.77 21.27
C SER A 85 33.57 -40.75 21.27
N SER A 86 33.68 -39.94 22.31
CA SER A 86 34.77 -39.00 22.51
C SER A 86 35.36 -39.12 23.92
N ASP A 87 36.67 -38.92 24.04
CA ASP A 87 37.36 -38.86 25.34
C ASP A 87 37.23 -37.49 26.02
N GLN A 88 36.42 -36.57 25.46
CA GLN A 88 36.24 -35.23 26.01
C GLN A 88 35.30 -35.22 27.23
N THR A 89 35.63 -34.37 28.21
CA THR A 89 34.75 -34.08 29.36
C THR A 89 34.28 -32.64 29.28
N CYS A 90 32.97 -32.40 29.29
CA CYS A 90 32.40 -31.04 29.30
C CYS A 90 31.80 -30.68 30.65
N ASP A 91 32.42 -29.72 31.35
CA ASP A 91 31.92 -29.14 32.59
C ASP A 91 31.27 -27.76 32.33
N TYR A 92 30.14 -27.75 31.61
CA TYR A 92 29.44 -26.50 31.28
C TYR A 92 28.87 -25.82 32.54
N LYS A 93 29.23 -24.56 32.80
CA LYS A 93 28.85 -23.84 34.02
C LYS A 93 27.44 -23.30 34.03
N ASP A 94 26.81 -23.20 32.87
CA ASP A 94 25.54 -22.52 32.63
C ASP A 94 24.33 -23.47 32.44
N LEU A 95 24.50 -24.78 32.69
CA LEU A 95 23.42 -25.78 32.53
C LEU A 95 22.24 -25.56 33.48
N ALA A 96 22.44 -24.85 34.60
CA ALA A 96 21.34 -24.43 35.47
C ALA A 96 20.33 -23.51 34.76
N SER A 97 20.73 -22.84 33.67
CA SER A 97 19.87 -21.98 32.86
C SER A 97 19.15 -22.72 31.71
N ALA A 98 19.53 -23.97 31.44
CA ALA A 98 18.89 -24.79 30.41
C ALA A 98 17.52 -25.31 30.86
N ASP A 99 16.69 -25.71 29.91
CA ASP A 99 15.56 -26.60 30.22
C ASP A 99 16.10 -27.91 30.81
N GLN A 100 15.69 -28.23 32.03
CA GLN A 100 16.21 -29.37 32.77
C GLN A 100 15.87 -30.71 32.11
N SER A 101 14.83 -30.77 31.26
CA SER A 101 14.51 -31.95 30.45
C SER A 101 15.45 -32.15 29.25
N LEU A 102 16.30 -31.16 28.93
CA LEU A 102 17.23 -31.21 27.81
C LEU A 102 18.69 -31.34 28.24
N VAL A 103 18.99 -31.20 29.54
CA VAL A 103 20.36 -31.25 30.08
C VAL A 103 21.03 -32.60 29.82
N GLU A 104 20.27 -33.72 29.87
CA GLU A 104 20.82 -35.03 29.55
C GLU A 104 21.37 -35.10 28.13
N PHE A 105 20.64 -34.58 27.12
CA PHE A 105 21.08 -34.56 25.72
C PHE A 105 22.25 -33.60 25.46
N ILE A 106 22.39 -32.55 26.28
CA ILE A 106 23.54 -31.65 26.19
C ILE A 106 24.81 -32.38 26.66
N ASN A 107 24.73 -33.10 27.78
CA ASN A 107 25.84 -33.88 28.32
C ASN A 107 26.18 -35.06 27.41
N GLU A 108 25.18 -35.81 26.97
CA GLU A 108 25.33 -36.93 26.03
C GLU A 108 25.91 -36.45 24.69
N GLY A 109 25.41 -35.34 24.13
CA GLY A 109 25.99 -34.77 22.92
C GLY A 109 27.45 -34.34 23.07
N CYS A 110 27.90 -33.97 24.28
CA CYS A 110 29.32 -33.79 24.54
C CYS A 110 30.08 -35.13 24.58
N GLU A 111 29.58 -36.13 25.31
CA GLU A 111 30.22 -37.46 25.38
C GLU A 111 30.36 -38.11 23.99
N LEU A 112 29.41 -37.83 23.09
CA LEU A 112 29.41 -38.27 21.70
C LEU A 112 30.31 -37.43 20.76
N GLY A 113 31.02 -36.40 21.24
CA GLY A 113 31.87 -35.58 20.37
C GLY A 113 31.12 -34.52 19.54
N LEU A 114 29.80 -34.41 19.66
CA LEU A 114 28.98 -33.51 18.83
C LEU A 114 29.22 -32.05 19.23
N PHE A 115 29.28 -31.75 20.53
CA PHE A 115 29.55 -30.42 21.07
C PHE A 115 30.98 -30.31 21.63
N LYS A 116 31.65 -29.16 21.47
CA LYS A 116 33.02 -28.97 21.97
C LYS A 116 33.03 -28.79 23.51
N ALA A 117 34.06 -29.28 24.17
CA ALA A 117 34.37 -28.92 25.56
C ALA A 117 34.75 -27.44 25.68
N GLN A 118 33.95 -26.66 26.43
CA GLN A 118 34.14 -25.22 26.66
C GLN A 118 33.48 -24.80 27.98
N ALA A 119 33.70 -23.55 28.41
CA ALA A 119 33.24 -23.07 29.72
C ALA A 119 31.70 -22.97 29.86
N ASP A 120 31.02 -22.46 28.83
CA ASP A 120 29.57 -22.25 28.81
C ASP A 120 28.96 -22.86 27.54
N PHE A 121 27.81 -23.53 27.65
CA PHE A 121 27.10 -24.13 26.52
C PHE A 121 26.21 -23.13 25.76
N ASN A 122 25.72 -22.10 26.45
CA ASN A 122 24.73 -21.12 26.00
C ASN A 122 23.39 -21.73 25.56
N PRO A 123 22.65 -22.43 26.45
CA PRO A 123 21.51 -23.27 26.08
C PRO A 123 20.35 -22.52 25.40
N LYS A 124 20.08 -21.27 25.79
CA LYS A 124 18.99 -20.45 25.24
C LYS A 124 19.34 -19.71 23.95
N GLN A 125 20.61 -19.67 23.55
CA GLN A 125 21.03 -18.99 22.33
C GLN A 125 20.55 -19.77 21.10
N LEU A 126 20.09 -19.06 20.06
CA LEU A 126 19.78 -19.67 18.76
C LEU A 126 21.06 -20.16 18.08
N MET A 127 21.05 -21.39 17.58
CA MET A 127 22.20 -21.96 16.88
C MET A 127 22.27 -21.42 15.45
N THR A 128 23.46 -21.09 14.94
CA THR A 128 23.62 -20.69 13.54
C THR A 128 23.62 -21.91 12.63
N ARG A 129 23.36 -21.69 11.34
CA ARG A 129 23.33 -22.75 10.33
C ARG A 129 24.69 -23.42 10.15
N GLU A 130 25.76 -22.64 10.03
CA GLU A 130 27.12 -23.19 9.95
C GLU A 130 27.49 -24.03 11.18
N GLN A 131 27.03 -23.64 12.38
CA GLN A 131 27.22 -24.44 13.58
C GLN A 131 26.48 -25.76 13.50
N ALA A 132 25.25 -25.77 12.98
CA ALA A 132 24.47 -26.99 12.82
C ALA A 132 25.07 -27.92 11.77
N GLU A 133 25.49 -27.37 10.62
CA GLU A 133 26.18 -28.11 9.55
C GLU A 133 27.48 -28.74 10.08
N LEU A 134 28.27 -28.02 10.86
CA LEU A 134 29.49 -28.58 11.46
C LEU A 134 29.20 -29.75 12.41
N VAL A 135 28.13 -29.67 13.21
CA VAL A 135 27.79 -30.78 14.12
C VAL A 135 27.23 -31.99 13.36
N VAL A 136 26.44 -31.77 12.29
CA VAL A 136 25.99 -32.85 11.40
C VAL A 136 27.17 -33.48 10.66
N ALA A 137 28.12 -32.68 10.15
CA ALA A 137 29.32 -33.21 9.51
C ALA A 137 30.18 -34.05 10.48
N ARG A 138 30.29 -33.66 11.76
CA ARG A 138 30.97 -34.48 12.78
C ARG A 138 30.30 -35.83 12.99
N MET A 139 28.97 -35.85 12.92
CA MET A 139 28.18 -37.07 13.08
C MET A 139 28.46 -38.06 11.93
N VAL A 140 28.80 -37.56 10.75
CA VAL A 140 28.94 -38.37 9.52
C VAL A 140 30.39 -38.73 9.21
N TYR A 141 31.30 -37.74 9.22
CA TYR A 141 32.69 -37.89 8.80
C TYR A 141 33.67 -37.94 9.98
N GLY A 142 33.22 -37.57 11.19
CA GLY A 142 34.11 -37.36 12.32
C GLY A 142 34.91 -36.05 12.22
N MET A 143 35.43 -35.58 13.35
CA MET A 143 36.12 -34.29 13.40
C MET A 143 37.47 -34.31 12.67
N ASP A 144 38.20 -35.42 12.74
CA ASP A 144 39.53 -35.53 12.14
C ASP A 144 39.49 -35.40 10.62
N GLU A 145 38.44 -35.94 9.97
CA GLU A 145 38.24 -35.82 8.53
C GLU A 145 37.83 -34.40 8.11
N VAL A 146 36.92 -33.76 8.86
CA VAL A 146 36.54 -32.37 8.61
C VAL A 146 37.74 -31.42 8.79
N ASN A 147 38.58 -31.66 9.80
CA ASN A 147 39.79 -30.88 10.05
C ASN A 147 40.84 -31.08 8.95
N ALA A 148 41.08 -32.34 8.54
CA ALA A 148 42.03 -32.66 7.48
C ALA A 148 41.62 -31.99 6.15
N TYR A 149 40.33 -32.05 5.80
CA TYR A 149 39.81 -31.38 4.60
C TYR A 149 39.95 -29.86 4.68
N ALA A 150 39.65 -29.26 5.84
CA ALA A 150 39.80 -27.82 6.06
C ALA A 150 41.26 -27.36 5.87
N GLU A 151 42.23 -28.13 6.39
CA GLU A 151 43.66 -27.84 6.26
C GLU A 151 44.14 -27.96 4.80
N ASP A 152 43.79 -29.06 4.11
CA ASP A 152 44.19 -29.31 2.72
C ASP A 152 43.60 -28.27 1.74
N ALA A 153 42.36 -27.85 1.97
CA ALA A 153 41.68 -26.86 1.14
C ALA A 153 41.99 -25.40 1.55
N GLY A 154 42.61 -25.17 2.72
CA GLY A 154 42.89 -23.84 3.24
C GLY A 154 41.64 -23.03 3.61
N ILE A 155 40.60 -23.70 4.11
CA ILE A 155 39.29 -23.12 4.46
C ILE A 155 38.95 -23.34 5.95
N SER A 156 37.87 -22.75 6.45
CA SER A 156 37.44 -22.95 7.84
C SER A 156 36.75 -24.31 8.05
N GLU A 157 36.73 -24.84 9.28
CA GLU A 157 35.97 -26.06 9.65
C GLU A 157 34.49 -25.98 9.22
N PHE A 158 33.89 -24.79 9.30
CA PHE A 158 32.52 -24.55 8.87
C PHE A 158 32.34 -24.66 7.34
N ALA A 159 33.29 -24.12 6.57
CA ALA A 159 33.27 -24.21 5.11
C ALA A 159 33.53 -25.65 4.66
N ALA A 160 34.49 -26.33 5.30
CA ALA A 160 34.77 -27.74 5.08
C ALA A 160 33.55 -28.64 5.34
N ALA A 161 32.91 -28.48 6.51
CA ALA A 161 31.70 -29.22 6.85
C ALA A 161 30.59 -29.03 5.81
N ARG A 162 30.40 -27.79 5.35
CA ARG A 162 29.40 -27.48 4.34
C ARG A 162 29.73 -28.10 2.98
N GLU A 163 30.98 -28.02 2.52
CA GLU A 163 31.38 -28.64 1.25
C GLU A 163 31.20 -30.16 1.25
N LEU A 164 31.58 -30.82 2.36
CA LEU A 164 31.39 -32.27 2.53
C LEU A 164 29.89 -32.64 2.51
N LEU A 165 29.06 -31.94 3.30
CA LEU A 165 27.61 -32.20 3.32
C LEU A 165 26.89 -31.83 2.01
N MET A 166 27.42 -30.88 1.24
CA MET A 166 26.91 -30.56 -0.11
C MET A 166 27.31 -31.61 -1.14
N ALA A 167 28.51 -32.18 -1.03
CA ALA A 167 28.97 -33.26 -1.91
C ALA A 167 28.08 -34.50 -1.80
N ASP A 168 27.57 -34.79 -0.60
CA ASP A 168 26.65 -35.90 -0.33
C ASP A 168 25.16 -35.53 -0.42
N GLU A 169 24.85 -34.36 -1.00
CA GLU A 169 23.48 -33.85 -1.21
C GLU A 169 22.63 -33.72 0.08
N ILE A 170 23.25 -33.77 1.27
CA ILE A 170 22.60 -33.56 2.57
C ILE A 170 22.17 -32.09 2.70
N VAL A 171 23.03 -31.17 2.24
CA VAL A 171 22.75 -29.72 2.18
C VAL A 171 22.52 -29.29 0.72
N LYS A 172 21.30 -28.83 0.39
CA LYS A 172 20.88 -28.48 -0.99
C LYS A 172 20.67 -26.99 -1.27
N VAL A 173 20.83 -26.09 -0.29
CA VAL A 173 20.44 -24.66 -0.42
C VAL A 173 21.55 -23.73 0.04
N GLU A 174 21.86 -22.68 -0.75
CA GLU A 174 22.66 -21.53 -0.33
C GLU A 174 21.81 -20.49 0.43
N ILE A 175 21.85 -20.51 1.76
CA ILE A 175 21.38 -19.42 2.65
C ILE A 175 22.63 -18.83 3.34
N PRO A 176 22.64 -17.54 3.74
CA PRO A 176 23.76 -16.97 4.47
C PRO A 176 24.15 -17.82 5.69
N ALA A 177 25.42 -18.24 5.76
CA ALA A 177 25.95 -19.19 6.75
C ALA A 177 25.70 -18.76 8.23
N GLN A 178 25.55 -17.46 8.46
CA GLN A 178 25.39 -16.81 9.76
C GLN A 178 23.94 -16.72 10.28
N ALA A 179 22.95 -17.12 9.48
CA ALA A 179 21.55 -17.11 9.93
C ALA A 179 21.29 -18.19 10.99
N SER A 180 20.32 -17.96 11.89
CA SER A 180 19.86 -18.99 12.82
C SER A 180 19.27 -20.18 12.06
N VAL A 181 19.65 -21.39 12.46
CA VAL A 181 19.14 -22.63 11.86
C VAL A 181 17.67 -22.84 12.25
N LYS A 182 16.86 -23.28 11.29
CA LYS A 182 15.45 -23.62 11.50
C LYS A 182 15.30 -25.11 11.84
N ARG A 183 14.25 -25.46 12.57
CA ARG A 183 13.91 -26.86 12.92
C ARG A 183 13.84 -27.77 11.69
N GLY A 184 13.14 -27.31 10.66
CA GLY A 184 12.97 -28.02 9.41
C GLY A 184 14.28 -28.23 8.65
N HIS A 185 15.19 -27.25 8.69
CA HIS A 185 16.49 -27.42 8.04
C HIS A 185 17.34 -28.49 8.72
N LEU A 186 17.37 -28.50 10.06
CA LEU A 186 18.06 -29.53 10.83
C LEU A 186 17.45 -30.91 10.60
N LEU A 187 16.10 -30.96 10.54
CA LEU A 187 15.37 -32.19 10.26
C LEU A 187 15.64 -32.71 8.85
N LEU A 188 15.65 -31.85 7.83
CA LEU A 188 15.95 -32.27 6.47
C LEU A 188 17.38 -32.80 6.34
N MET A 189 18.36 -32.24 7.07
CA MET A 189 19.71 -32.80 7.08
C MET A 189 19.73 -34.22 7.67
N LEU A 190 19.07 -34.43 8.82
CA LEU A 190 18.98 -35.76 9.44
C LEU A 190 18.13 -36.76 8.64
N TYR A 191 17.02 -36.30 8.05
CA TYR A 191 16.17 -37.11 7.21
C TYR A 191 16.88 -37.51 5.92
N ARG A 192 17.63 -36.59 5.29
CA ARG A 192 18.45 -36.93 4.12
C ARG A 192 19.59 -37.87 4.47
N LEU A 193 20.12 -37.78 5.69
CA LEU A 193 21.05 -38.79 6.21
C LEU A 193 20.39 -40.15 6.42
N ALA A 194 19.13 -40.19 6.86
CA ALA A 194 18.37 -41.43 7.06
C ALA A 194 17.90 -42.05 5.72
N ASP A 195 17.52 -41.20 4.77
CA ASP A 195 17.06 -41.57 3.42
C ASP A 195 18.26 -41.84 2.49
N ALA A 196 19.46 -41.38 2.84
CA ALA A 196 20.70 -41.86 2.24
C ALA A 196 20.91 -43.37 2.44
N ASP A 197 20.17 -43.98 3.36
CA ASP A 197 20.17 -45.43 3.67
C ASP A 197 19.06 -46.22 2.93
N VAL A 198 18.37 -45.62 1.94
CA VAL A 198 17.75 -46.39 0.83
C VAL A 198 18.77 -46.62 -0.29
N VAL A 199 19.96 -47.03 0.10
CA VAL A 199 20.76 -47.97 -0.66
C VAL A 199 21.30 -48.98 0.35
N ASP A 200 21.35 -50.23 -0.06
CA ASP A 200 22.08 -51.37 0.51
C ASP A 200 23.16 -51.02 1.56
N PRO A 201 23.42 -51.92 2.54
CA PRO A 201 24.29 -51.67 3.69
C PRO A 201 25.63 -51.08 3.27
N THR A 202 26.31 -50.42 4.22
CA THR A 202 27.76 -50.20 4.21
C THR A 202 28.55 -51.52 4.22
N THR A 203 28.34 -52.40 3.24
CA THR A 203 29.43 -52.64 2.30
C THR A 203 29.84 -51.30 1.70
N PRO A 204 31.14 -50.93 1.68
CA PRO A 204 31.57 -49.70 1.02
C PRO A 204 30.84 -49.62 -0.32
N THR A 205 30.10 -48.54 -0.61
CA THR A 205 29.57 -48.31 -1.95
C THR A 205 30.81 -48.35 -2.83
N ALA A 206 31.03 -49.50 -3.48
CA ALA A 206 32.33 -49.76 -4.06
C ALA A 206 32.62 -48.61 -5.02
N PRO A 207 33.82 -48.02 -4.96
CA PRO A 207 34.13 -46.77 -5.66
C PRO A 207 33.59 -46.83 -7.09
N GLY A 208 32.95 -45.74 -7.53
CA GLY A 208 32.43 -45.60 -8.89
C GLY A 208 33.50 -46.05 -9.87
N TYR A 209 33.17 -46.96 -10.77
CA TYR A 209 34.13 -47.55 -11.69
C TYR A 209 33.73 -47.20 -13.13
N ALA A 210 34.66 -46.67 -13.92
CA ALA A 210 34.48 -46.48 -15.35
C ALA A 210 35.47 -47.33 -16.16
N GLU A 211 34.97 -48.15 -17.07
CA GLU A 211 35.79 -48.78 -18.10
C GLU A 211 35.73 -47.97 -19.39
N VAL A 212 36.89 -47.63 -19.95
CA VAL A 212 36.99 -47.11 -21.32
C VAL A 212 37.40 -48.22 -22.27
N SER A 213 36.63 -48.40 -23.34
CA SER A 213 36.93 -49.38 -24.39
C SER A 213 36.80 -48.76 -25.78
N LEU A 214 37.48 -49.37 -26.75
CA LEU A 214 37.35 -48.98 -28.16
C LEU A 214 36.04 -49.54 -28.73
N VAL A 215 35.24 -48.67 -29.34
CA VAL A 215 34.12 -49.11 -30.19
C VAL A 215 34.60 -49.23 -31.63
N SER A 216 35.29 -48.20 -32.12
CA SER A 216 35.89 -48.20 -33.46
C SER A 216 37.06 -47.22 -33.54
N ALA A 217 38.07 -47.57 -34.34
CA ALA A 217 39.13 -46.66 -34.77
C ALA A 217 39.15 -46.67 -36.31
N PRO A 218 39.15 -45.50 -36.97
CA PRO A 218 39.36 -45.44 -38.41
C PRO A 218 40.76 -45.95 -38.78
N ALA A 219 40.89 -46.58 -39.96
CA ALA A 219 42.20 -46.80 -40.59
C ALA A 219 42.90 -45.45 -40.86
N ASP A 220 44.20 -45.46 -41.14
CA ASP A 220 44.99 -44.24 -41.39
C ASP A 220 44.26 -43.28 -42.36
N GLN A 221 43.95 -42.08 -41.88
CA GLN A 221 43.13 -41.12 -42.62
C GLN A 221 44.01 -40.05 -43.28
N SER A 222 43.78 -39.80 -44.55
CA SER A 222 44.34 -38.63 -45.23
C SER A 222 43.37 -37.46 -45.12
N VAL A 223 43.73 -36.45 -44.33
CA VAL A 223 42.86 -35.32 -43.99
C VAL A 223 43.43 -34.00 -44.54
N PRO A 224 42.61 -33.00 -44.85
CA PRO A 224 43.09 -31.64 -45.13
C PRO A 224 43.98 -31.09 -44.00
N TYR A 225 44.99 -30.27 -44.34
CA TYR A 225 45.93 -29.77 -43.32
C TYR A 225 45.29 -28.82 -42.29
N ASN A 226 44.13 -28.26 -42.61
CA ASN A 226 43.31 -27.42 -41.74
C ASN A 226 41.95 -28.04 -41.41
N ALA A 227 41.84 -29.38 -41.40
CA ALA A 227 40.57 -30.06 -41.14
C ALA A 227 40.09 -29.82 -39.69
N ASN A 228 38.84 -29.42 -39.53
CA ASN A 228 38.18 -29.34 -38.22
C ASN A 228 37.26 -30.54 -38.01
N GLY A 229 37.22 -31.07 -36.79
CA GLY A 229 36.32 -32.16 -36.41
C GLY A 229 36.65 -33.48 -37.11
N VAL A 230 37.92 -33.84 -37.15
CA VAL A 230 38.35 -35.17 -37.63
C VAL A 230 38.06 -36.19 -36.54
N LYS A 231 37.21 -37.17 -36.83
CA LYS A 231 36.96 -38.31 -35.94
C LYS A 231 38.16 -39.25 -35.96
N VAL A 232 38.85 -39.40 -34.83
CA VAL A 232 39.99 -40.31 -34.70
C VAL A 232 39.64 -41.62 -34.00
N GLY A 233 38.43 -41.73 -33.45
CA GLY A 233 37.90 -42.98 -32.90
C GLY A 233 36.60 -42.76 -32.17
N THR A 234 35.91 -43.85 -31.85
CA THR A 234 34.78 -43.88 -30.92
C THR A 234 35.18 -44.71 -29.71
N ILE A 235 35.07 -44.12 -28.53
CA ILE A 235 35.25 -44.80 -27.26
C ILE A 235 33.89 -45.04 -26.61
N LYS A 236 33.81 -46.08 -25.79
CA LYS A 236 32.67 -46.37 -24.92
C LYS A 236 33.11 -46.23 -23.48
N LEU A 237 32.41 -45.40 -22.73
CA LEU A 237 32.54 -45.28 -21.28
C LEU A 237 31.42 -46.09 -20.66
N THR A 238 31.76 -47.08 -19.84
CA THR A 238 30.80 -47.97 -19.17
C THR A 238 30.97 -47.85 -17.67
N ALA A 239 29.89 -47.51 -16.96
CA ALA A 239 29.87 -47.62 -15.51
C ALA A 239 29.89 -49.10 -15.11
N GLY A 240 30.63 -49.42 -14.05
CA GLY A 240 30.67 -50.75 -13.46
C GLY A 240 29.36 -51.10 -12.74
N GLN A 241 29.48 -51.87 -11.66
CA GLN A 241 28.31 -52.29 -10.88
C GLN A 241 27.65 -51.16 -10.07
N ASN A 242 28.30 -49.99 -9.99
CA ASN A 242 27.83 -48.81 -9.26
C ASN A 242 27.75 -47.59 -10.17
N ALA A 243 26.96 -46.57 -9.77
CA ALA A 243 26.89 -45.31 -10.48
C ALA A 243 28.24 -44.58 -10.46
N THR A 244 28.61 -44.00 -11.60
CA THR A 244 29.95 -43.44 -11.82
C THR A 244 29.87 -42.03 -12.38
N THR A 245 30.69 -41.13 -11.83
CA THR A 245 30.81 -39.75 -12.32
C THR A 245 32.17 -39.55 -12.99
N VAL A 246 32.16 -39.46 -14.33
CA VAL A 246 33.37 -39.21 -15.12
C VAL A 246 33.60 -37.72 -15.22
N SER A 247 34.72 -37.24 -14.68
CA SER A 247 35.09 -35.82 -14.68
C SER A 247 35.87 -35.43 -15.94
N SER A 248 36.74 -36.32 -16.43
CA SER A 248 37.55 -36.03 -17.63
C SER A 248 38.12 -37.27 -18.31
N VAL A 249 38.49 -37.10 -19.58
CA VAL A 249 39.20 -38.08 -20.40
C VAL A 249 40.46 -37.43 -20.95
N THR A 250 41.61 -38.09 -20.81
CA THR A 250 42.88 -37.59 -21.35
C THR A 250 43.21 -38.28 -22.66
N VAL A 251 43.36 -37.49 -23.72
CA VAL A 251 43.81 -37.93 -25.04
C VAL A 251 45.27 -37.54 -25.20
N THR A 252 46.12 -38.47 -25.62
CA THR A 252 47.53 -38.20 -25.95
C THR A 252 47.77 -38.43 -27.42
N ARG A 253 48.74 -37.70 -27.97
CA ARG A 253 49.21 -37.91 -29.34
C ARG A 253 50.65 -38.42 -29.38
N SER A 254 50.99 -39.04 -30.49
CA SER A 254 52.36 -39.30 -30.95
C SER A 254 52.45 -39.09 -32.47
N GLY A 255 53.62 -39.32 -33.08
CA GLY A 255 53.81 -39.24 -34.54
C GLY A 255 54.89 -38.26 -34.97
N LEU A 256 55.12 -38.17 -36.28
CA LEU A 256 56.16 -37.33 -36.89
C LEU A 256 55.77 -35.85 -37.00
N GLY A 257 54.49 -35.53 -36.81
CA GLY A 257 53.97 -34.16 -36.86
C GLY A 257 54.24 -33.34 -35.59
N ASN A 258 54.19 -32.01 -35.71
CA ASN A 258 54.39 -31.08 -34.58
C ASN A 258 53.11 -30.96 -33.75
N VAL A 259 53.22 -30.81 -32.42
CA VAL A 259 52.03 -30.71 -31.56
C VAL A 259 51.24 -29.43 -31.80
N GLY A 260 51.92 -28.37 -32.24
CA GLY A 260 51.30 -27.13 -32.67
C GLY A 260 50.50 -27.24 -33.97
N ASP A 261 50.62 -28.35 -34.71
CA ASP A 261 49.75 -28.64 -35.87
C ASP A 261 48.32 -29.01 -35.42
N LEU A 262 48.09 -29.29 -34.13
CA LEU A 262 46.77 -29.63 -33.58
C LEU A 262 46.21 -28.47 -32.77
N GLN A 263 45.01 -28.03 -33.14
CA GLN A 263 44.30 -26.97 -32.42
C GLN A 263 43.61 -27.48 -31.14
N GLY A 264 43.40 -28.80 -31.04
CA GLY A 264 42.94 -29.45 -29.83
C GLY A 264 42.11 -30.70 -30.08
N ALA A 265 41.59 -31.27 -28.99
CA ALA A 265 40.70 -32.42 -28.99
C ALA A 265 39.48 -32.18 -28.10
N TRP A 266 38.36 -32.83 -28.44
CA TRP A 266 37.13 -32.84 -27.64
C TRP A 266 36.39 -34.17 -27.83
N LEU A 267 35.43 -34.42 -26.94
CA LEU A 267 34.52 -35.56 -27.04
C LEU A 267 33.16 -35.06 -27.56
N ALA A 268 32.57 -35.83 -28.46
CA ALA A 268 31.25 -35.52 -29.01
C ALA A 268 30.40 -36.78 -29.15
N ASN A 269 29.10 -36.66 -28.87
CA ASN A 269 28.08 -37.61 -29.31
C ASN A 269 26.81 -36.85 -29.68
N ALA A 270 25.67 -37.54 -29.82
CA ALA A 270 24.41 -36.90 -30.20
C ALA A 270 23.90 -35.86 -29.18
N ASN A 271 24.27 -35.98 -27.90
CA ASN A 271 23.70 -35.20 -26.79
C ASN A 271 24.75 -34.33 -26.06
N VAL A 272 26.03 -34.67 -26.15
CA VAL A 272 27.11 -34.08 -25.36
C VAL A 272 28.27 -33.71 -26.27
N VAL A 273 28.73 -32.46 -26.17
CA VAL A 273 29.96 -31.98 -26.81
C VAL A 273 30.76 -31.19 -25.78
N THR A 274 31.96 -31.64 -25.46
CA THR A 274 32.85 -30.96 -24.50
C THR A 274 33.58 -29.78 -25.16
N ASP A 275 34.15 -28.90 -24.34
CA ASP A 275 35.04 -27.85 -24.85
C ASP A 275 36.30 -28.44 -25.50
N VAL A 276 36.82 -27.73 -26.50
CA VAL A 276 38.12 -28.05 -27.10
C VAL A 276 39.22 -27.86 -26.06
N LYS A 277 40.10 -28.85 -25.94
CA LYS A 277 41.32 -28.76 -25.14
C LYS A 277 42.54 -28.92 -26.01
N SER A 278 43.40 -27.90 -25.98
CA SER A 278 44.67 -27.90 -26.69
C SER A 278 45.61 -28.97 -26.11
N PHE A 279 46.47 -29.50 -26.96
CA PHE A 279 47.51 -30.43 -26.52
C PHE A 279 48.65 -29.67 -25.86
N SER A 280 49.06 -30.12 -24.67
CA SER A 280 50.26 -29.65 -24.00
C SER A 280 51.50 -29.94 -24.85
N SER A 281 52.36 -28.94 -25.04
CA SER A 281 53.59 -29.11 -25.81
C SER A 281 54.61 -30.03 -25.15
N SER A 282 54.60 -30.13 -23.80
CA SER A 282 55.50 -30.97 -23.03
C SER A 282 55.01 -32.41 -22.90
N SER A 283 53.75 -32.60 -22.50
CA SER A 283 53.18 -33.94 -22.26
C SER A 283 52.52 -34.56 -23.48
N GLN A 284 52.33 -33.80 -24.57
CA GLN A 284 51.59 -34.20 -25.76
C GLN A 284 50.17 -34.73 -25.46
N SER A 285 49.57 -34.21 -24.38
CA SER A 285 48.27 -34.64 -23.86
C SER A 285 47.25 -33.50 -23.81
N ALA A 286 45.97 -33.83 -23.96
CA ALA A 286 44.84 -32.94 -23.80
C ALA A 286 43.84 -33.58 -22.83
N THR A 287 43.59 -32.94 -21.68
CA THR A 287 42.63 -33.42 -20.66
C THR A 287 41.28 -32.76 -20.87
N ILE A 288 40.35 -33.51 -21.46
CA ILE A 288 39.02 -33.05 -21.86
C ILE A 288 38.07 -33.24 -20.67
N LYS A 289 37.52 -32.14 -20.14
CA LYS A 289 36.61 -32.15 -18.98
C LYS A 289 35.15 -32.15 -19.43
N PHE A 290 34.31 -32.87 -18.70
CA PHE A 290 32.85 -32.74 -18.79
C PHE A 290 32.38 -31.59 -17.90
N SER A 291 31.49 -30.74 -18.40
CA SER A 291 30.86 -29.66 -17.63
C SER A 291 29.37 -29.55 -18.00
N PRO A 292 28.44 -29.99 -17.14
CA PRO A 292 28.67 -30.70 -15.87
C PRO A 292 29.35 -32.07 -16.07
N SER A 293 29.89 -32.67 -15.00
CA SER A 293 30.51 -34.01 -15.06
C SER A 293 29.53 -35.05 -15.58
N LEU A 294 30.02 -36.04 -16.33
CA LEU A 294 29.17 -37.08 -16.91
C LEU A 294 28.77 -38.09 -15.82
N LYS A 295 27.50 -38.07 -15.43
CA LYS A 295 26.92 -39.09 -14.54
C LYS A 295 26.42 -40.27 -15.39
N LEU A 296 26.83 -41.49 -15.02
CA LEU A 296 26.35 -42.74 -15.59
C LEU A 296 25.77 -43.60 -14.47
N ALA A 297 24.56 -44.13 -14.65
CA ALA A 297 23.98 -45.12 -13.75
C ALA A 297 24.76 -46.44 -13.80
N ALA A 298 24.61 -47.30 -12.79
CA ALA A 298 25.25 -48.61 -12.75
C ALA A 298 24.98 -49.42 -14.03
N GLY A 299 26.03 -49.95 -14.65
CA GLY A 299 25.98 -50.69 -15.91
C GLY A 299 25.67 -49.84 -17.16
N GLU A 300 25.38 -48.55 -17.00
CA GLU A 300 25.09 -47.65 -18.12
C GLU A 300 26.35 -47.45 -18.96
N SER A 301 26.16 -47.33 -20.27
CA SER A 301 27.25 -47.02 -21.19
C SER A 301 26.90 -45.87 -22.11
N MET A 302 27.89 -45.05 -22.41
CA MET A 302 27.75 -43.98 -23.39
C MET A 302 28.95 -43.96 -24.35
N ASN A 303 28.64 -43.84 -25.64
CA ASN A 303 29.65 -43.72 -26.69
C ASN A 303 30.01 -42.25 -26.91
N PHE A 304 31.30 -42.00 -27.15
CA PHE A 304 31.83 -40.70 -27.52
C PHE A 304 32.79 -40.83 -28.68
N ASP A 305 32.59 -39.98 -29.69
CA ASP A 305 33.57 -39.76 -30.74
C ASP A 305 34.66 -38.84 -30.21
N VAL A 306 35.90 -39.29 -30.35
CA VAL A 306 37.09 -38.48 -30.09
C VAL A 306 37.39 -37.69 -31.35
N MET A 307 37.23 -36.38 -31.23
CA MET A 307 37.35 -35.43 -32.34
C MET A 307 38.61 -34.60 -32.16
N VAL A 308 39.31 -34.32 -33.25
CA VAL A 308 40.49 -33.46 -33.27
C VAL A 308 40.38 -32.38 -34.34
N ALA A 309 40.99 -31.23 -34.08
CA ALA A 309 41.16 -30.16 -35.04
C ALA A 309 42.64 -30.01 -35.41
N VAL A 310 42.92 -29.88 -36.70
CA VAL A 310 44.27 -29.75 -37.26
C VAL A 310 44.38 -28.42 -37.98
N ASP A 311 45.52 -27.76 -37.83
CA ASP A 311 45.94 -26.59 -38.61
C ASP A 311 47.46 -26.60 -38.70
N GLY A 312 47.98 -27.47 -39.57
CA GLY A 312 49.38 -27.87 -39.56
C GLY A 312 50.07 -27.86 -40.90
N ALA A 313 51.32 -28.30 -40.91
CA ALA A 313 52.06 -28.54 -42.15
C ALA A 313 51.46 -29.70 -42.96
N VAL A 314 51.72 -29.72 -44.27
CA VAL A 314 51.33 -30.83 -45.17
C VAL A 314 52.19 -32.06 -44.90
N ASN A 315 51.60 -33.26 -44.95
CA ASN A 315 52.21 -34.56 -44.62
C ASN A 315 52.60 -34.74 -43.14
N SER A 316 52.03 -33.93 -42.25
CA SER A 316 52.16 -34.10 -40.81
C SER A 316 51.34 -35.31 -40.34
N GLU A 317 51.95 -36.18 -39.53
CA GLU A 317 51.37 -37.45 -39.10
C GLU A 317 51.18 -37.49 -37.57
N HIS A 318 49.95 -37.78 -37.14
CA HIS A 318 49.58 -37.84 -35.72
C HIS A 318 48.77 -39.10 -35.41
N SER A 319 49.19 -39.88 -34.42
CA SER A 319 48.46 -41.03 -33.89
C SER A 319 47.93 -40.69 -32.50
N PHE A 320 46.73 -41.15 -32.18
CA PHE A 320 46.04 -40.79 -30.93
C PHE A 320 45.78 -42.00 -30.05
N LYS A 321 45.72 -41.76 -28.73
CA LYS A 321 45.24 -42.74 -27.76
C LYS A 321 44.54 -42.05 -26.60
N VAL A 322 43.50 -42.68 -26.04
CA VAL A 322 43.03 -42.30 -24.70
C VAL A 322 44.02 -42.87 -23.69
N SER A 323 44.69 -42.02 -22.92
CA SER A 323 45.71 -42.45 -21.96
C SER A 323 45.16 -42.65 -20.55
N SER A 324 44.10 -41.94 -20.18
CA SER A 324 43.44 -42.10 -18.88
C SER A 324 42.01 -41.55 -18.90
N VAL A 325 41.21 -42.02 -17.94
CA VAL A 325 39.90 -41.49 -17.60
C VAL A 325 39.91 -41.17 -16.12
N ASN A 326 39.40 -39.99 -15.74
CA ASN A 326 39.30 -39.58 -14.35
C ASN A 326 37.84 -39.66 -13.91
N VAL A 327 37.63 -40.35 -12.79
CA VAL A 327 36.33 -40.57 -12.16
C VAL A 327 36.38 -39.86 -10.81
N SER A 328 35.44 -38.96 -10.54
CA SER A 328 35.46 -38.15 -9.32
C SER A 328 35.04 -38.94 -8.08
N ASN A 329 34.24 -39.99 -8.24
CA ASN A 329 33.76 -40.85 -7.16
C ASN A 329 34.37 -42.27 -7.16
N GLY A 330 35.56 -42.47 -7.77
CA GLY A 330 36.23 -43.77 -7.77
C GLY A 330 37.36 -43.93 -8.79
N THR A 331 37.42 -45.06 -9.50
CA THR A 331 38.56 -45.46 -10.36
C THR A 331 38.16 -45.76 -11.80
N ALA A 332 39.15 -45.80 -12.71
CA ALA A 332 38.91 -46.17 -14.11
C ALA A 332 39.92 -47.22 -14.61
N SER A 333 39.53 -47.99 -15.62
CA SER A 333 40.41 -48.93 -16.32
C SER A 333 40.14 -48.98 -17.83
N GLY A 334 40.92 -49.79 -18.57
CA GLY A 334 40.79 -49.98 -20.02
C GLY A 334 41.68 -49.04 -20.86
N ALA A 335 42.26 -48.01 -20.24
CA ALA A 335 43.30 -47.20 -20.87
C ALA A 335 44.70 -47.86 -20.75
N PRO A 336 45.61 -47.70 -21.75
CA PRO A 336 45.45 -46.86 -22.92
C PRO A 336 44.64 -47.53 -24.05
N VAL A 337 43.75 -46.76 -24.67
CA VAL A 337 42.98 -47.19 -25.85
C VAL A 337 43.57 -46.53 -27.10
N SER A 338 44.17 -47.32 -28.00
CA SER A 338 44.67 -46.82 -29.28
C SER A 338 43.53 -46.39 -30.19
N LEU A 339 43.67 -45.20 -30.77
CA LEU A 339 42.75 -44.63 -31.74
C LEU A 339 43.44 -44.59 -33.12
N GLY A 340 42.83 -43.92 -34.10
CA GLY A 340 43.34 -43.82 -35.45
C GLY A 340 44.53 -42.87 -35.60
N THR A 341 45.20 -42.98 -36.75
CA THR A 341 46.25 -42.06 -37.22
C THR A 341 45.67 -41.15 -38.30
N ILE A 342 46.13 -39.89 -38.32
CA ILE A 342 45.83 -38.93 -39.38
C ILE A 342 47.12 -38.48 -40.05
N LYS A 343 47.05 -38.25 -41.36
CA LYS A 343 48.10 -37.66 -42.17
C LYS A 343 47.53 -36.49 -42.96
N THR A 344 48.12 -35.30 -42.81
CA THR A 344 47.63 -34.11 -43.50
C THR A 344 47.99 -34.11 -44.99
N THR A 345 47.11 -33.56 -45.82
CA THR A 345 47.26 -33.42 -47.27
C THR A 345 47.39 -31.95 -47.66
N SER A 346 47.67 -31.64 -48.93
CA SER A 346 47.75 -30.26 -49.42
C SER A 346 46.39 -29.57 -49.59
N TYR A 347 45.27 -30.28 -49.41
CA TYR A 347 43.94 -29.69 -49.52
C TYR A 347 43.65 -28.79 -48.31
N SER A 348 43.01 -27.65 -48.56
CA SER A 348 42.52 -26.70 -47.54
C SER A 348 41.00 -26.63 -47.57
N VAL A 349 40.36 -26.97 -46.45
CA VAL A 349 38.91 -26.77 -46.25
C VAL A 349 38.63 -25.28 -46.12
N ALA A 350 37.57 -24.80 -46.78
CA ALA A 350 37.15 -23.42 -46.64
C ALA A 350 36.67 -23.11 -45.20
N LYS A 351 36.74 -21.85 -44.80
CA LYS A 351 36.33 -21.40 -43.46
C LYS A 351 34.84 -21.07 -43.38
N VAL A 352 34.29 -21.10 -42.16
CA VAL A 352 32.95 -20.61 -41.83
C VAL A 352 33.07 -19.46 -40.82
N SER A 353 32.27 -18.41 -40.95
CA SER A 353 32.16 -17.35 -39.95
C SER A 353 30.78 -17.36 -39.31
N ALA A 354 30.70 -16.85 -38.08
CA ALA A 354 29.43 -16.59 -37.44
C ALA A 354 29.44 -15.24 -36.72
N THR A 355 28.29 -14.57 -36.73
CA THR A 355 28.04 -13.36 -35.95
C THR A 355 26.72 -13.49 -35.23
N LEU A 356 26.54 -12.73 -34.16
CA LEU A 356 25.29 -12.65 -33.42
C LEU A 356 24.65 -11.28 -33.66
N ALA A 357 23.33 -11.23 -33.68
CA ALA A 357 22.57 -9.99 -33.57
C ALA A 357 21.59 -10.13 -32.41
N GLY A 358 21.95 -9.59 -31.25
CA GLY A 358 21.09 -9.58 -30.06
C GLY A 358 20.03 -8.49 -30.10
N GLN A 359 18.91 -8.69 -29.42
CA GLN A 359 17.87 -7.66 -29.27
C GLN A 359 18.20 -6.70 -28.13
N SER A 360 17.89 -5.41 -28.33
CA SER A 360 18.22 -4.34 -27.39
C SER A 360 17.07 -3.91 -26.48
N SER A 361 15.87 -4.47 -26.64
CA SER A 361 14.67 -4.03 -25.91
C SER A 361 13.70 -5.17 -25.62
N LEU A 362 14.19 -6.30 -25.08
CA LEU A 362 13.32 -7.37 -24.61
C LEU A 362 12.58 -6.90 -23.36
N GLN A 363 11.30 -7.24 -23.24
CA GLN A 363 10.50 -6.92 -22.06
C GLN A 363 10.27 -8.20 -21.26
N ALA A 364 10.48 -8.12 -19.94
CA ALA A 364 10.07 -9.15 -19.00
C ALA A 364 8.59 -9.54 -19.18
N GLY A 365 8.29 -10.83 -19.01
CA GLY A 365 6.93 -11.38 -19.09
C GLY A 365 6.40 -11.66 -20.51
N LYS A 366 7.13 -11.29 -21.57
CA LYS A 366 6.70 -11.58 -22.95
C LYS A 366 7.11 -13.00 -23.35
N THR A 367 6.18 -13.71 -23.98
CA THR A 367 6.38 -15.08 -24.48
C THR A 367 6.77 -15.10 -25.95
N ASN A 368 7.56 -16.09 -26.37
CA ASN A 368 7.94 -16.35 -27.77
C ASN A 368 8.48 -15.13 -28.53
N VAL A 369 9.29 -14.31 -27.87
CA VAL A 369 9.92 -13.13 -28.48
C VAL A 369 11.26 -13.49 -29.10
N LEU A 370 11.63 -12.83 -30.21
CA LEU A 370 12.96 -12.95 -30.80
C LEU A 370 14.00 -12.43 -29.81
N VAL A 371 14.96 -13.25 -29.40
CA VAL A 371 16.03 -12.91 -28.44
C VAL A 371 17.30 -12.51 -29.17
N ALA A 372 17.69 -13.30 -30.17
CA ALA A 372 18.86 -13.05 -31.00
C ALA A 372 18.75 -13.78 -32.35
N THR A 373 19.55 -13.35 -33.32
CA THR A 373 19.74 -14.06 -34.59
C THR A 373 21.20 -14.45 -34.73
N ALA A 374 21.48 -15.75 -34.80
CA ALA A 374 22.79 -16.26 -35.16
C ALA A 374 22.92 -16.30 -36.69
N LYS A 375 23.94 -15.62 -37.22
CA LYS A 375 24.20 -15.51 -38.66
C LYS A 375 25.43 -16.33 -38.99
N VAL A 376 25.30 -17.36 -39.82
CA VAL A 376 26.38 -18.28 -40.19
C VAL A 376 26.66 -18.18 -41.68
N THR A 377 27.91 -17.95 -42.07
CA THR A 377 28.30 -17.74 -43.46
C THR A 377 29.50 -18.63 -43.83
N PRO A 378 29.27 -19.77 -44.49
CA PRO A 378 30.35 -20.61 -45.01
C PRO A 378 30.88 -20.04 -46.33
N VAL A 379 32.22 -20.04 -46.50
CA VAL A 379 32.88 -19.51 -47.71
C VAL A 379 32.62 -20.37 -48.96
N LYS A 380 32.33 -21.67 -48.76
CA LYS A 380 31.94 -22.61 -49.82
C LYS A 380 30.65 -23.35 -49.44
N GLU A 381 30.07 -24.08 -50.40
CA GLU A 381 28.88 -24.90 -50.13
C GLU A 381 29.11 -25.84 -48.95
N ALA A 382 28.18 -25.81 -47.99
CA ALA A 382 28.30 -26.53 -46.73
C ALA A 382 26.93 -26.94 -46.17
N SER A 383 26.93 -27.88 -45.22
CA SER A 383 25.79 -28.14 -44.35
C SER A 383 26.12 -27.69 -42.92
N VAL A 384 25.32 -26.76 -42.39
CA VAL A 384 25.44 -26.26 -41.00
C VAL A 384 24.71 -27.22 -40.07
N LYS A 385 25.44 -27.74 -39.08
CA LYS A 385 25.00 -28.80 -38.16
C LYS A 385 24.76 -28.33 -36.73
N LYS A 386 25.51 -27.31 -36.28
CA LYS A 386 25.43 -26.82 -34.90
C LYS A 386 25.85 -25.37 -34.80
N VAL A 387 25.21 -24.63 -33.90
CA VAL A 387 25.58 -23.28 -33.50
C VAL A 387 25.56 -23.16 -31.98
N VAL A 388 26.61 -22.57 -31.42
CA VAL A 388 26.73 -22.25 -30.00
C VAL A 388 26.91 -20.75 -29.84
N ILE A 389 26.11 -20.16 -28.96
CA ILE A 389 26.26 -18.79 -28.49
C ILE A 389 26.86 -18.85 -27.09
N ASN A 390 28.02 -18.24 -26.93
CA ASN A 390 28.72 -18.16 -25.67
C ASN A 390 28.53 -16.78 -25.05
N LYS A 391 28.38 -16.74 -23.73
CA LYS A 391 28.51 -15.53 -22.92
C LYS A 391 29.94 -15.00 -23.01
N TYR A 392 30.11 -13.69 -23.20
CA TYR A 392 31.42 -13.05 -23.40
C TYR A 392 31.75 -12.09 -22.23
N SER A 393 32.80 -12.45 -21.47
CA SER A 393 33.43 -11.75 -20.35
C SER A 393 32.72 -11.71 -18.98
N ALA A 394 33.57 -11.70 -17.94
CA ALA A 394 33.32 -11.89 -16.52
C ALA A 394 33.04 -10.58 -15.77
N THR A 395 32.00 -10.60 -14.92
CA THR A 395 31.53 -9.69 -13.83
C THR A 395 30.20 -8.97 -14.07
N PRO A 396 29.33 -8.99 -13.04
CA PRO A 396 28.44 -10.13 -12.80
C PRO A 396 27.38 -10.17 -13.90
N SER A 397 27.45 -11.17 -14.75
CA SER A 397 26.48 -11.35 -15.83
C SER A 397 25.48 -12.40 -15.39
N ALA A 398 24.21 -12.00 -15.32
CA ALA A 398 23.07 -12.87 -15.06
C ALA A 398 23.15 -14.15 -15.90
N ASP A 399 22.52 -15.20 -15.41
CA ASP A 399 22.55 -16.51 -16.06
C ASP A 399 21.48 -16.57 -17.14
N PHE A 400 21.80 -17.15 -18.31
CA PHE A 400 20.80 -17.25 -19.38
C PHE A 400 19.55 -18.03 -18.93
N THR A 401 19.71 -18.94 -17.97
CA THR A 401 18.65 -19.74 -17.35
C THR A 401 17.73 -18.92 -16.42
N GLU A 402 18.18 -17.78 -15.88
CA GLU A 402 17.35 -16.87 -15.09
C GLU A 402 16.39 -16.06 -15.96
N ALA A 403 16.77 -15.85 -17.22
CA ALA A 403 16.05 -14.93 -18.09
C ALA A 403 15.23 -15.57 -19.20
N PHE A 404 15.61 -16.77 -19.65
CA PHE A 404 15.01 -17.40 -20.82
C PHE A 404 14.43 -18.77 -20.50
N ALA A 405 13.16 -18.95 -20.83
CA ALA A 405 12.48 -20.24 -20.82
C ALA A 405 11.97 -20.63 -22.21
N ASN A 406 11.75 -21.93 -22.43
CA ASN A 406 11.12 -22.47 -23.64
C ASN A 406 11.77 -22.04 -24.97
N MET A 407 13.08 -21.83 -24.99
CA MET A 407 13.78 -21.32 -26.17
C MET A 407 13.72 -22.30 -27.35
N LYS A 408 13.45 -21.78 -28.56
CA LYS A 408 13.42 -22.53 -29.82
C LYS A 408 14.18 -21.79 -30.92
N ALA A 409 14.78 -22.54 -31.83
CA ALA A 409 15.49 -22.02 -32.99
C ALA A 409 14.63 -22.15 -34.26
N TYR A 410 14.64 -21.13 -35.09
CA TYR A 410 13.87 -21.07 -36.34
C TYR A 410 14.78 -20.74 -37.53
N TYR A 411 14.55 -21.41 -38.64
CA TYR A 411 15.15 -21.09 -39.94
C TYR A 411 14.05 -21.03 -40.99
N LYS A 412 13.97 -19.90 -41.71
CA LYS A 412 12.91 -19.61 -42.70
C LYS A 412 11.49 -19.86 -42.12
N GLY A 413 11.29 -19.52 -40.85
CA GLY A 413 10.01 -19.65 -40.14
C GLY A 413 9.70 -21.04 -39.56
N ASN A 414 10.49 -22.06 -39.85
CA ASN A 414 10.30 -23.41 -39.32
C ASN A 414 11.20 -23.67 -38.11
N VAL A 415 10.71 -24.38 -37.11
CA VAL A 415 11.53 -24.83 -35.98
C VAL A 415 12.60 -25.79 -36.50
N VAL A 416 13.85 -25.56 -36.10
CA VAL A 416 15.01 -26.36 -36.50
C VAL A 416 15.87 -26.71 -35.30
N GLY A 417 16.47 -27.90 -35.33
CA GLY A 417 17.35 -28.36 -34.28
C GLY A 417 16.68 -28.48 -32.90
N THR A 418 17.51 -28.72 -31.89
CA THR A 418 17.14 -28.71 -30.48
C THR A 418 17.93 -27.62 -29.78
N VAL A 419 17.27 -26.79 -28.98
CA VAL A 419 17.92 -25.72 -28.21
C VAL A 419 18.09 -26.17 -26.77
N SER A 420 19.29 -26.02 -26.23
CA SER A 420 19.59 -26.15 -24.81
C SER A 420 20.19 -24.84 -24.29
N VAL A 421 19.72 -24.41 -23.12
CA VAL A 421 20.18 -23.19 -22.44
C VAL A 421 20.84 -23.62 -21.14
N THR A 422 22.07 -23.18 -20.94
CA THR A 422 22.85 -23.31 -19.71
C THR A 422 23.19 -21.90 -19.22
N ASN A 423 23.75 -21.77 -18.02
CA ASN A 423 24.09 -20.46 -17.44
C ASN A 423 24.95 -19.60 -18.39
N ASP A 424 25.85 -20.22 -19.16
CA ASP A 424 26.84 -19.51 -20.01
C ASP A 424 26.67 -19.72 -21.51
N LYS A 425 25.85 -20.70 -21.95
CA LYS A 425 25.75 -21.07 -23.36
C LYS A 425 24.31 -21.35 -23.79
N ILE A 426 24.01 -20.94 -25.02
CA ILE A 426 22.84 -21.39 -25.78
C ILE A 426 23.35 -22.26 -26.92
N VAL A 427 22.97 -23.54 -26.94
CA VAL A 427 23.39 -24.51 -27.95
C VAL A 427 22.20 -24.90 -28.82
N VAL A 428 22.34 -24.70 -30.12
CA VAL A 428 21.41 -25.19 -31.14
C VAL A 428 22.07 -26.37 -31.84
N ASP A 429 21.63 -27.58 -31.53
CA ASP A 429 22.16 -28.82 -32.10
C ASP A 429 21.17 -29.49 -33.06
N GLY A 430 21.63 -30.50 -33.81
CA GLY A 430 20.79 -31.26 -34.74
C GLY A 430 20.29 -30.44 -35.93
N LEU A 431 21.05 -29.43 -36.38
CA LEU A 431 20.77 -28.72 -37.62
C LEU A 431 21.18 -29.56 -38.84
N ASP A 432 20.54 -29.32 -39.97
CA ASP A 432 20.97 -29.81 -41.27
C ASP A 432 20.62 -28.79 -42.36
N ILE A 433 21.20 -27.60 -42.24
CA ILE A 433 20.87 -26.49 -43.13
C ILE A 433 21.92 -26.43 -44.24
N ALA A 434 21.50 -26.74 -45.47
CA ALA A 434 22.33 -26.52 -46.65
C ALA A 434 22.52 -25.02 -46.89
N ALA A 435 23.76 -24.62 -47.13
CA ALA A 435 24.17 -23.25 -47.44
C ALA A 435 25.01 -23.23 -48.71
N LEU A 436 24.68 -22.32 -49.63
CA LEU A 436 25.52 -22.03 -50.80
C LEU A 436 26.79 -21.27 -50.38
N ALA A 437 27.78 -21.23 -51.27
CA ALA A 437 29.00 -20.48 -51.04
C ALA A 437 28.70 -18.99 -50.76
N ASN A 438 29.16 -18.49 -49.62
CA ASN A 438 28.94 -17.13 -49.12
C ASN A 438 27.47 -16.78 -48.80
N GLU A 439 26.57 -17.76 -48.76
CA GLU A 439 25.20 -17.55 -48.28
C GLU A 439 25.21 -17.36 -46.77
N THR A 440 24.51 -16.33 -46.27
CA THR A 440 24.34 -16.13 -44.82
C THR A 440 23.05 -16.78 -44.36
N ILE A 441 23.18 -17.79 -43.50
CA ILE A 441 22.10 -18.49 -42.85
C ILE A 441 21.72 -17.73 -41.57
N ASN A 442 20.47 -17.29 -41.46
CA ASN A 442 19.94 -16.61 -40.29
C ASN A 442 19.11 -17.58 -39.45
N ILE A 443 19.60 -17.94 -38.26
CA ILE A 443 18.89 -18.77 -37.29
C ILE A 443 18.34 -17.86 -36.20
N GLU A 444 17.02 -17.76 -36.11
CA GLU A 444 16.32 -16.93 -35.14
C GLU A 444 16.10 -17.71 -33.84
N LEU A 445 16.48 -17.14 -32.70
CA LEU A 445 16.21 -17.71 -31.39
C LEU A 445 15.03 -16.97 -30.75
N LYS A 446 13.97 -17.70 -30.42
CA LYS A 446 12.80 -17.15 -29.71
C LYS A 446 12.63 -17.83 -28.37
N ALA A 447 12.30 -17.07 -27.32
CA ALA A 447 12.12 -17.57 -25.97
C ALA A 447 11.03 -16.79 -25.22
N ASP A 448 10.62 -17.33 -24.08
CA ASP A 448 9.85 -16.61 -23.07
C ASP A 448 10.80 -15.87 -22.13
N ILE A 449 10.51 -14.62 -21.80
CA ILE A 449 11.32 -13.78 -20.92
C ILE A 449 10.78 -13.87 -19.49
N THR A 450 11.34 -14.74 -18.66
CA THR A 450 10.86 -15.02 -17.29
C THR A 450 11.46 -14.12 -16.21
N TYR A 451 12.41 -13.27 -16.59
CA TYR A 451 13.16 -12.45 -15.64
C TYR A 451 12.31 -11.39 -14.94
N VAL A 452 12.31 -11.38 -13.60
CA VAL A 452 11.68 -10.36 -12.74
C VAL A 452 12.77 -9.61 -11.99
N GLY A 453 13.41 -8.63 -12.65
CA GLY A 453 14.48 -7.84 -12.03
C GLY A 453 14.73 -6.50 -12.70
N ALA A 454 15.80 -5.80 -12.29
CA ALA A 454 16.27 -4.57 -12.93
C ALA A 454 16.87 -4.88 -14.30
N SER A 455 16.93 -3.90 -15.22
CA SER A 455 17.39 -4.13 -16.58
C SER A 455 18.72 -4.93 -16.65
N LEU A 456 18.74 -5.97 -17.48
CA LEU A 456 19.88 -6.86 -17.69
C LEU A 456 20.47 -6.71 -19.07
N THR A 457 21.78 -6.96 -19.17
CA THR A 457 22.50 -7.05 -20.45
C THR A 457 23.33 -8.32 -20.47
N PHE A 458 23.10 -9.18 -21.47
CA PHE A 458 23.99 -10.31 -21.77
C PHE A 458 24.91 -9.92 -22.92
N ALA A 459 26.21 -9.83 -22.65
CA ALA A 459 27.20 -9.81 -23.72
C ALA A 459 27.39 -11.25 -24.23
N ALA A 460 27.11 -11.47 -25.51
CA ALA A 460 27.12 -12.80 -26.12
C ALA A 460 27.80 -12.78 -27.49
N GLN A 461 28.34 -13.92 -27.90
CA GLN A 461 29.08 -14.07 -29.15
C GLN A 461 28.82 -15.44 -29.77
N ALA A 462 28.70 -15.47 -31.10
CA ALA A 462 28.74 -16.69 -31.90
C ALA A 462 30.13 -16.85 -32.55
N GLY A 463 30.59 -18.09 -32.73
CA GLY A 463 31.87 -18.34 -33.42
C GLY A 463 33.13 -17.99 -32.61
N TYR A 464 33.10 -18.22 -31.30
CA TYR A 464 34.23 -17.97 -30.40
C TYR A 464 35.42 -18.92 -30.65
N ASP A 465 35.13 -20.19 -30.91
CA ASP A 465 36.11 -21.25 -31.14
C ASP A 465 35.65 -22.24 -32.23
N SER A 466 36.46 -23.27 -32.49
CA SER A 466 36.21 -24.31 -33.49
C SER A 466 35.05 -25.26 -33.16
N THR A 467 34.53 -25.24 -31.93
CA THR A 467 33.32 -25.97 -31.51
C THR A 467 32.06 -25.12 -31.55
N SER A 468 32.21 -23.81 -31.66
CA SER A 468 31.08 -22.88 -31.62
C SER A 468 30.20 -23.01 -32.86
N ILE A 469 30.75 -23.43 -33.99
CA ILE A 469 30.03 -23.67 -35.23
C ILE A 469 30.52 -24.99 -35.83
N VAL A 470 29.58 -25.89 -36.13
CA VAL A 470 29.88 -27.09 -36.90
C VAL A 470 29.23 -26.94 -38.27
N ALA A 471 30.06 -26.75 -39.29
CA ALA A 471 29.65 -26.74 -40.69
C ALA A 471 30.55 -27.70 -41.47
N VAL A 472 29.98 -28.51 -42.36
CA VAL A 472 30.71 -29.50 -43.16
C VAL A 472 30.77 -29.05 -44.60
N GLU A 473 31.98 -28.88 -45.14
CA GLU A 473 32.16 -28.49 -46.55
C GLU A 473 31.70 -29.64 -47.45
N LYS A 474 30.80 -29.35 -48.40
CA LYS A 474 30.18 -30.37 -49.24
C LYS A 474 31.18 -31.12 -50.15
N ASN A 475 32.23 -30.43 -50.59
CA ASN A 475 33.22 -31.00 -51.52
C ASN A 475 34.17 -31.99 -50.84
N SER A 476 34.65 -31.66 -49.64
CA SER A 476 35.65 -32.47 -48.95
C SER A 476 35.05 -33.40 -47.89
N GLY A 477 33.82 -33.11 -47.41
CA GLY A 477 33.18 -33.84 -46.33
C GLY A 477 33.75 -33.54 -44.94
N TYR A 478 34.71 -32.62 -44.82
CA TYR A 478 35.35 -32.26 -43.56
C TYR A 478 34.72 -31.01 -42.94
N GLY A 479 34.85 -30.89 -41.61
CA GLY A 479 34.42 -29.71 -40.87
C GLY A 479 35.23 -28.47 -41.28
N MET A 480 34.51 -27.37 -41.49
CA MET A 480 35.06 -26.07 -41.82
C MET A 480 35.67 -25.43 -40.57
N PRO A 481 36.89 -24.89 -40.64
CA PRO A 481 37.45 -24.08 -39.56
C PRO A 481 36.63 -22.81 -39.33
N VAL A 482 36.44 -22.46 -38.06
CA VAL A 482 35.72 -21.24 -37.69
C VAL A 482 36.66 -20.04 -37.79
N THR A 483 36.22 -18.99 -38.48
CA THR A 483 36.89 -17.69 -38.44
C THR A 483 36.45 -16.97 -37.17
N THR A 484 37.31 -16.97 -36.15
CA THR A 484 37.04 -16.27 -34.88
C THR A 484 36.88 -14.79 -35.17
N THR A 485 35.67 -14.28 -34.98
CA THR A 485 35.33 -12.88 -35.24
C THR A 485 35.07 -12.22 -33.89
N ALA A 486 35.88 -11.24 -33.47
CA ALA A 486 35.81 -10.60 -32.14
C ALA A 486 34.53 -9.77 -31.86
N ALA A 487 33.46 -9.96 -32.63
CA ALA A 487 32.23 -9.17 -32.55
C ALA A 487 31.29 -9.73 -31.48
N THR A 488 31.24 -9.07 -30.32
CA THR A 488 30.24 -9.28 -29.28
C THR A 488 28.94 -8.58 -29.63
N SER A 489 27.81 -9.13 -29.20
CA SER A 489 26.50 -8.48 -29.26
C SER A 489 25.82 -8.53 -27.92
N ASN A 490 25.07 -7.48 -27.62
CA ASN A 490 24.31 -7.39 -26.39
C ASN A 490 22.87 -7.89 -26.61
N ILE A 491 22.37 -8.67 -25.66
CA ILE A 491 20.95 -9.01 -25.51
C ILE A 491 20.48 -8.28 -24.26
N ASN A 492 19.60 -7.29 -24.42
CA ASN A 492 19.14 -6.45 -23.31
C ASN A 492 17.70 -6.79 -22.93
N ILE A 493 17.47 -6.99 -21.64
CA ILE A 493 16.15 -7.13 -21.03
C ILE A 493 15.85 -5.88 -20.23
N SER A 494 14.71 -5.26 -20.50
CA SER A 494 14.16 -4.15 -19.74
C SER A 494 13.54 -4.69 -18.44
N GLY A 495 13.73 -3.98 -17.34
CA GLY A 495 13.09 -4.34 -16.07
C GLY A 495 11.57 -4.33 -16.13
N VAL A 496 10.94 -4.91 -15.10
CA VAL A 496 9.48 -5.07 -15.01
C VAL A 496 8.76 -3.72 -15.11
N ASN A 497 7.80 -3.64 -16.02
CA ASN A 497 6.92 -2.49 -16.15
C ASN A 497 5.73 -2.63 -15.18
N LEU A 498 5.86 -2.05 -13.99
CA LEU A 498 4.80 -1.99 -12.97
C LEU A 498 4.21 -0.57 -12.92
N LYS A 499 2.87 -0.49 -12.99
CA LYS A 499 2.13 0.76 -12.86
C LYS A 499 1.09 0.65 -11.75
N ILE A 500 1.06 1.66 -10.88
CA ILE A 500 -0.01 1.89 -9.90
C ILE A 500 -0.82 3.09 -10.43
N THR A 501 -2.08 2.89 -10.79
CA THR A 501 -2.94 3.91 -11.37
C THR A 501 -4.06 4.23 -10.39
N LYS A 502 -4.03 5.43 -9.81
CA LYS A 502 -5.12 5.92 -8.96
C LYS A 502 -6.45 5.93 -9.74
N THR A 503 -7.51 5.40 -9.14
CA THR A 503 -8.86 5.35 -9.71
C THR A 503 -9.84 6.28 -9.00
N THR A 504 -9.52 6.78 -7.81
CA THR A 504 -10.31 7.85 -7.16
C THR A 504 -10.29 9.13 -7.99
N THR A 505 -11.42 9.84 -8.00
CA THR A 505 -11.59 11.10 -8.73
C THR A 505 -11.80 12.28 -7.79
N GLY A 506 -10.72 13.03 -7.54
CA GLY A 506 -10.78 14.33 -6.89
C GLY A 506 -10.98 14.29 -5.37
N THR A 507 -10.96 15.47 -4.74
CA THR A 507 -11.14 15.60 -3.29
C THR A 507 -12.62 15.46 -2.93
N THR A 508 -12.93 14.61 -1.96
CA THR A 508 -14.30 14.41 -1.44
C THR A 508 -14.44 14.99 -0.03
N THR A 509 -15.65 15.39 0.35
CA THR A 509 -15.98 15.81 1.72
C THR A 509 -17.10 14.92 2.23
N VAL A 510 -16.94 14.38 3.43
CA VAL A 510 -17.90 13.49 4.10
C VAL A 510 -18.23 14.01 5.50
N ASN A 511 -19.35 13.55 6.03
CA ASN A 511 -19.83 13.95 7.35
C ASN A 511 -19.25 13.04 8.44
N PRO A 512 -19.09 13.53 9.69
CA PRO A 512 -18.98 12.65 10.84
C PRO A 512 -20.10 11.59 10.84
N GLY A 513 -19.79 10.34 11.16
CA GLY A 513 -20.73 9.22 11.10
C GLY A 513 -20.83 8.52 9.73
N ALA A 514 -20.24 9.09 8.67
CA ALA A 514 -20.27 8.47 7.34
C ALA A 514 -19.58 7.10 7.38
N SER A 515 -20.29 6.07 6.91
CA SER A 515 -19.82 4.69 6.90
C SER A 515 -19.38 4.26 5.50
N ASN A 516 -18.44 3.31 5.43
CA ASN A 516 -17.95 2.73 4.18
C ASN A 516 -17.40 3.76 3.18
N VAL A 517 -16.72 4.79 3.68
CA VAL A 517 -16.10 5.84 2.85
C VAL A 517 -14.84 5.29 2.19
N THR A 518 -14.78 5.31 0.86
CA THR A 518 -13.54 5.02 0.12
C THR A 518 -12.54 6.17 0.33
N LEU A 519 -11.43 5.88 1.00
CA LEU A 519 -10.37 6.83 1.32
C LEU A 519 -9.24 6.81 0.28
N TYR A 520 -9.08 5.70 -0.44
CA TYR A 520 -8.09 5.51 -1.49
C TYR A 520 -8.55 4.38 -2.41
N GLU A 521 -8.26 4.49 -3.70
CA GLU A 521 -8.48 3.42 -4.67
C GLU A 521 -7.47 3.54 -5.82
N ALA A 522 -6.86 2.42 -6.20
CA ALA A 522 -5.93 2.32 -7.32
C ALA A 522 -5.95 0.92 -7.95
N ASP A 523 -5.63 0.86 -9.24
CA ASP A 523 -5.38 -0.37 -9.98
C ASP A 523 -3.86 -0.58 -10.15
N ILE A 524 -3.38 -1.78 -9.86
CA ILE A 524 -2.02 -2.23 -10.20
C ILE A 524 -2.10 -3.05 -11.49
N THR A 525 -1.20 -2.75 -12.44
CA THR A 525 -1.07 -3.50 -13.70
C THR A 525 0.40 -3.74 -14.02
N SER A 526 0.70 -4.86 -14.67
CA SER A 526 2.01 -5.14 -15.23
C SER A 526 1.95 -5.90 -16.56
N ASP A 527 3.08 -5.87 -17.27
CA ASP A 527 3.36 -6.67 -18.46
C ASP A 527 3.94 -8.07 -18.13
N ALA A 528 4.28 -8.32 -16.86
CA ALA A 528 4.90 -9.55 -16.36
C ALA A 528 4.16 -10.12 -15.15
N GLU A 529 4.38 -11.40 -14.88
CA GLU A 529 3.82 -12.12 -13.73
C GLU A 529 4.81 -12.16 -12.56
N PHE A 530 4.34 -11.82 -11.35
CA PHE A 530 5.15 -11.87 -10.12
C PHE A 530 4.27 -11.73 -8.87
N ASP A 531 4.82 -12.13 -7.73
CA ASP A 531 4.27 -11.80 -6.41
C ASP A 531 4.78 -10.44 -5.93
N VAL A 532 3.92 -9.64 -5.33
CA VAL A 532 4.31 -8.50 -4.51
C VAL A 532 4.46 -8.96 -3.07
N THR A 533 5.69 -8.93 -2.56
CA THR A 533 6.05 -9.46 -1.23
C THR A 533 6.31 -8.37 -0.20
N LYS A 534 6.63 -7.14 -0.63
CA LYS A 534 6.72 -5.98 0.27
C LYS A 534 5.97 -4.78 -0.28
N PHE A 535 5.00 -4.30 0.49
CA PHE A 535 4.20 -3.13 0.18
C PHE A 535 3.79 -2.40 1.44
N TRP A 536 3.28 -1.18 1.29
CA TRP A 536 2.93 -0.32 2.42
C TRP A 536 1.79 0.64 2.11
N LEU A 537 1.17 1.12 3.19
CA LEU A 537 0.17 2.19 3.17
C LEU A 537 0.55 3.28 4.18
N LYS A 538 0.60 4.54 3.72
CA LYS A 538 0.91 5.73 4.54
C LYS A 538 -0.17 6.80 4.34
N ASP A 539 -0.27 7.74 5.29
CA ASP A 539 -1.00 8.98 5.06
C ASP A 539 -0.08 10.08 4.50
N ALA A 540 -0.66 11.24 4.18
CA ALA A 540 0.03 12.37 3.57
C ALA A 540 1.02 13.10 4.50
N GLN A 541 0.99 12.81 5.80
CA GLN A 541 1.98 13.31 6.76
C GLN A 541 3.13 12.31 6.97
N GLY A 542 3.14 11.21 6.20
CA GLY A 542 4.13 10.14 6.30
C GLY A 542 4.03 9.33 7.61
N THR A 543 3.00 9.58 8.43
CA THR A 543 2.94 9.20 9.84
C THR A 543 1.47 9.06 10.27
N PHE A 544 0.98 7.84 10.53
CA PHE A 544 -0.38 7.66 11.07
C PHE A 544 -0.37 7.91 12.59
N ALA A 545 -0.64 9.12 13.06
CA ALA A 545 -0.58 9.39 14.50
C ALA A 545 -1.79 8.88 15.31
N SER A 546 -2.98 8.75 14.70
CA SER A 546 -4.19 8.28 15.40
C SER A 546 -5.38 8.01 14.47
N TYR A 547 -6.15 6.95 14.76
CA TYR A 547 -7.47 6.66 14.16
C TYR A 547 -8.64 7.18 14.99
N THR A 548 -8.43 8.10 15.94
CA THR A 548 -9.45 8.60 16.89
C THR A 548 -10.70 9.25 16.27
N GLY A 549 -10.80 9.37 14.94
CA GLY A 549 -12.00 9.80 14.22
C GLY A 549 -12.75 8.66 13.49
N PHE A 550 -12.19 7.46 13.44
CA PHE A 550 -12.79 6.29 12.80
C PHE A 550 -13.45 5.37 13.82
N SER A 551 -14.51 4.69 13.38
CA SER A 551 -15.18 3.64 14.14
C SER A 551 -14.17 2.53 14.47
N ASP A 552 -14.21 2.04 15.71
CA ASP A 552 -13.27 1.05 16.26
C ASP A 552 -11.78 1.41 16.14
N ASN A 553 -11.46 2.68 15.88
CA ASN A 553 -10.09 3.14 15.59
C ASN A 553 -9.40 2.33 14.48
N LYS A 554 -10.15 1.96 13.42
CA LYS A 554 -9.64 1.14 12.32
C LYS A 554 -10.03 1.66 10.93
N VAL A 555 -9.24 1.26 9.93
CA VAL A 555 -9.60 1.33 8.50
C VAL A 555 -9.30 -0.03 7.86
N VAL A 556 -9.92 -0.34 6.74
CA VAL A 556 -9.74 -1.63 6.04
C VAL A 556 -9.05 -1.40 4.71
N LEU A 557 -7.95 -2.12 4.47
CA LEU A 557 -7.27 -2.18 3.17
C LEU A 557 -7.71 -3.45 2.44
N TYR A 558 -8.20 -3.31 1.22
CA TYR A 558 -8.47 -4.41 0.31
C TYR A 558 -7.35 -4.51 -0.72
N VAL A 559 -6.81 -5.71 -0.91
CA VAL A 559 -5.77 -6.03 -1.89
C VAL A 559 -6.19 -7.26 -2.67
N GLY A 560 -6.54 -7.11 -3.94
CA GLY A 560 -6.83 -8.26 -4.83
C GLY A 560 -8.04 -9.12 -4.44
N GLY A 561 -8.84 -8.71 -3.45
CA GLY A 561 -9.98 -9.47 -2.94
C GLY A 561 -9.87 -9.78 -1.44
N ASP A 562 -8.66 -9.77 -0.90
CA ASP A 562 -8.41 -9.95 0.54
C ASP A 562 -8.54 -8.61 1.27
N ASP A 563 -9.00 -8.65 2.53
CA ASP A 563 -9.11 -7.48 3.39
C ASP A 563 -8.19 -7.56 4.62
N TYR A 564 -7.64 -6.41 5.00
CA TYR A 564 -6.71 -6.24 6.09
C TYR A 564 -7.19 -5.12 6.98
N GLU A 565 -7.59 -5.45 8.21
CA GLU A 565 -7.94 -4.45 9.23
C GLU A 565 -6.67 -3.75 9.74
N LEU A 566 -6.60 -2.44 9.54
CA LEU A 566 -5.47 -1.62 9.93
C LEU A 566 -5.80 -0.91 11.25
N THR A 567 -5.07 -1.27 12.30
CA THR A 567 -5.15 -0.65 13.64
C THR A 567 -3.76 -0.22 14.09
N THR A 568 -3.66 0.78 14.97
CA THR A 568 -2.37 1.25 15.52
C THR A 568 -1.87 0.42 16.70
N THR A 569 -2.62 -0.59 17.12
CA THR A 569 -2.24 -1.54 18.18
C THR A 569 -1.56 -2.74 17.53
N GLY A 570 -0.41 -3.18 18.06
CA GLY A 570 0.46 -4.16 17.39
C GLY A 570 -0.25 -5.43 16.90
N GLY A 571 0.09 -5.86 15.67
CA GLY A 571 -0.47 -7.01 14.96
C GLY A 571 0.12 -7.11 13.54
N THR A 572 -0.39 -8.05 12.71
CA THR A 572 -0.10 -8.10 11.26
C THR A 572 -1.27 -7.47 10.50
N PRO A 573 -1.06 -6.46 9.63
CA PRO A 573 0.22 -5.89 9.23
C PRO A 573 0.88 -5.05 10.32
N ALA A 574 2.21 -5.07 10.32
CA ALA A 574 2.97 -4.35 11.31
C ALA A 574 2.86 -2.84 11.08
N TYR A 575 2.72 -2.10 12.18
CA TYR A 575 2.54 -0.65 12.20
C TYR A 575 3.77 0.03 12.81
N SER A 576 4.19 1.14 12.21
CA SER A 576 5.25 2.01 12.72
C SER A 576 4.79 3.45 12.59
N ALA A 577 4.94 4.23 13.65
CA ALA A 577 4.66 5.66 13.62
C ALA A 577 5.42 6.35 12.48
N THR A 578 6.68 5.99 12.24
CA THR A 578 7.55 6.63 11.23
C THR A 578 7.37 6.06 9.81
N SER A 579 6.75 4.89 9.65
CA SER A 579 6.75 4.16 8.37
C SER A 579 5.35 3.76 7.87
N GLY A 580 4.29 4.03 8.63
CA GLY A 580 2.93 3.61 8.31
C GLY A 580 2.72 2.11 8.50
N PHE A 581 1.82 1.54 7.70
CA PHE A 581 1.57 0.10 7.65
C PHE A 581 2.48 -0.54 6.62
N TYR A 582 3.18 -1.59 7.03
CA TYR A 582 4.09 -2.33 6.17
C TYR A 582 3.79 -3.82 6.22
N PHE A 583 3.79 -4.40 5.04
CA PHE A 583 3.55 -5.81 4.79
C PHE A 583 4.89 -6.40 4.38
N GLN A 584 5.63 -6.94 5.35
CA GLN A 584 7.01 -7.43 5.17
C GLN A 584 7.26 -8.81 5.80
N THR A 585 6.28 -9.37 6.51
CA THR A 585 6.37 -10.68 7.15
C THR A 585 5.87 -11.78 6.22
N ASN A 586 6.49 -12.96 6.33
CA ASN A 586 6.11 -14.15 5.56
C ASN A 586 4.61 -14.44 5.74
N GLY A 587 3.83 -14.31 4.66
CA GLY A 587 2.41 -14.69 4.63
C GLY A 587 1.51 -13.74 3.84
N VAL A 588 1.79 -12.43 3.83
CA VAL A 588 0.96 -11.45 3.10
C VAL A 588 1.63 -11.07 1.78
N LYS A 589 1.10 -11.60 0.68
CA LYS A 589 1.54 -11.34 -0.69
C LYS A 589 0.35 -11.38 -1.64
N PHE A 590 0.51 -10.78 -2.82
CA PHE A 590 -0.50 -10.91 -3.88
C PHE A 590 0.18 -11.01 -5.24
N THR A 591 -0.41 -11.79 -6.14
CA THR A 591 0.12 -12.01 -7.49
C THR A 591 -0.43 -10.95 -8.45
N VAL A 592 0.44 -10.41 -9.30
CA VAL A 592 0.06 -9.57 -10.42
C VAL A 592 0.29 -10.37 -11.70
N GLU A 593 -0.77 -10.60 -12.45
CA GLU A 593 -0.70 -11.29 -13.75
C GLU A 593 -0.58 -10.30 -14.93
N PRO A 594 0.05 -10.70 -16.05
CA PRO A 594 0.17 -9.86 -17.24
C PRO A 594 -1.18 -9.36 -17.74
N GLY A 595 -1.35 -8.04 -17.79
CA GLY A 595 -2.58 -7.39 -18.27
C GLY A 595 -3.78 -7.45 -17.33
N GLN A 596 -3.70 -8.18 -16.21
CA GLN A 596 -4.75 -8.20 -15.18
C GLN A 596 -4.61 -7.02 -14.22
N LYS A 597 -5.74 -6.61 -13.64
CA LYS A 597 -5.80 -5.52 -12.67
C LYS A 597 -5.94 -6.06 -11.26
N VAL A 598 -4.98 -5.73 -10.39
CA VAL A 598 -5.14 -5.93 -8.95
C VAL A 598 -5.66 -4.64 -8.34
N LYS A 599 -6.85 -4.68 -7.73
CA LYS A 599 -7.44 -3.52 -7.06
C LYS A 599 -6.87 -3.35 -5.66
N ILE A 600 -6.51 -2.11 -5.35
CA ILE A 600 -6.18 -1.63 -4.02
C ILE A 600 -7.25 -0.64 -3.59
N LYS A 601 -7.89 -0.88 -2.44
CA LYS A 601 -8.95 0.02 -1.93
C LYS A 601 -8.82 0.19 -0.43
N VAL A 602 -8.87 1.42 0.07
CA VAL A 602 -8.91 1.71 1.51
C VAL A 602 -10.29 2.24 1.85
N VAL A 603 -10.93 1.67 2.87
CA VAL A 603 -12.26 2.05 3.34
C VAL A 603 -12.23 2.34 4.84
N GLY A 604 -12.93 3.38 5.26
CA GLY A 604 -13.13 3.68 6.68
C GLY A 604 -14.54 4.19 6.97
N SER A 605 -14.96 4.03 8.23
CA SER A 605 -16.22 4.56 8.75
C SER A 605 -15.92 5.56 9.86
N PHE A 606 -16.45 6.78 9.78
CA PHE A 606 -16.19 7.84 10.75
C PHE A 606 -17.13 7.76 11.96
N LEU A 607 -16.64 8.15 13.14
CA LEU A 607 -17.49 8.32 14.32
C LEU A 607 -18.49 9.46 14.10
N SER A 608 -19.70 9.36 14.69
CA SER A 608 -20.73 10.41 14.60
C SER A 608 -20.30 11.75 15.20
N ASN A 609 -19.29 11.74 16.07
CA ASN A 609 -18.67 12.91 16.67
C ASN A 609 -17.21 13.15 16.18
N ALA A 610 -16.83 12.60 15.02
CA ALA A 610 -15.49 12.80 14.45
C ALA A 610 -15.18 14.30 14.27
N ASN A 611 -14.00 14.71 14.72
CA ASN A 611 -13.51 16.08 14.52
C ASN A 611 -13.24 16.36 13.05
N ALA A 612 -13.29 17.64 12.66
CA ALA A 612 -12.95 18.04 11.30
C ALA A 612 -11.47 17.73 11.00
N ALA A 613 -11.22 16.99 9.92
CA ALA A 613 -9.89 16.51 9.57
C ALA A 613 -9.79 16.18 8.06
N ASP A 614 -8.57 16.23 7.52
CA ASP A 614 -8.27 15.84 6.15
C ASP A 614 -7.45 14.54 6.14
N PHE A 615 -7.89 13.56 5.36
CA PHE A 615 -7.22 12.28 5.16
C PHE A 615 -6.72 12.18 3.73
N LYS A 616 -5.51 11.68 3.52
CA LYS A 616 -4.96 11.45 2.19
C LYS A 616 -3.96 10.31 2.28
N PHE A 617 -4.20 9.24 1.54
CA PHE A 617 -3.43 8.00 1.63
C PHE A 617 -2.46 7.86 0.46
N SER A 618 -1.38 7.13 0.67
CA SER A 618 -0.40 6.75 -0.33
C SER A 618 -0.13 5.27 -0.20
N PHE A 619 -0.14 4.57 -1.33
CA PHE A 619 0.21 3.15 -1.41
C PHE A 619 1.54 3.02 -2.14
N GLY A 620 2.39 2.11 -1.68
CA GLY A 620 3.66 1.82 -2.33
C GLY A 620 4.06 0.35 -2.28
N ILE A 621 4.93 -0.02 -3.22
CA ILE A 621 5.48 -1.35 -3.39
C ILE A 621 7.00 -1.22 -3.38
N ASP A 622 7.63 -2.07 -2.56
CA ASP A 622 9.07 -2.07 -2.33
C ASP A 622 9.75 -3.37 -2.82
N GLU A 623 9.00 -4.47 -3.00
CA GLU A 623 9.59 -5.74 -3.44
C GLU A 623 8.64 -6.58 -4.29
N LEU A 624 9.18 -7.10 -5.39
CA LEU A 624 8.56 -8.11 -6.25
C LEU A 624 9.32 -9.43 -6.09
N LYS A 625 8.65 -10.56 -6.30
CA LYS A 625 9.23 -11.89 -6.30
C LYS A 625 8.77 -12.66 -7.53
N SER A 626 9.72 -13.21 -8.26
CA SER A 626 9.45 -14.11 -9.38
C SER A 626 8.79 -15.41 -8.90
N LEU A 627 7.81 -15.88 -9.65
CA LEU A 627 7.15 -17.16 -9.41
C LEU A 627 7.96 -18.36 -9.92
N THR A 628 8.90 -18.13 -10.84
CA THR A 628 9.60 -19.21 -11.56
C THR A 628 10.87 -19.65 -10.83
N ASP A 629 11.64 -18.69 -10.34
CA ASP A 629 12.97 -18.89 -9.74
C ASP A 629 13.08 -18.34 -8.31
N ASN A 630 11.97 -17.85 -7.72
CA ASN A 630 11.90 -17.24 -6.40
C ASN A 630 12.79 -16.00 -6.17
N ASN A 631 13.43 -15.46 -7.22
CA ASN A 631 14.27 -14.27 -7.12
C ASN A 631 13.45 -13.03 -6.76
N THR A 632 14.02 -12.15 -5.93
CA THR A 632 13.36 -10.91 -5.49
C THR A 632 13.98 -9.67 -6.13
N LEU A 633 13.14 -8.71 -6.49
CA LEU A 633 13.53 -7.39 -6.98
C LEU A 633 13.05 -6.31 -6.01
N SER A 634 13.97 -5.56 -5.42
CA SER A 634 13.64 -4.33 -4.71
C SER A 634 13.30 -3.22 -5.69
N ILE A 635 12.15 -2.58 -5.50
CA ILE A 635 11.68 -1.44 -6.31
C ILE A 635 11.24 -0.29 -5.40
N SER A 636 10.92 0.86 -5.99
CA SER A 636 10.22 1.93 -5.28
C SER A 636 9.15 2.51 -6.19
N LYS A 637 7.93 1.99 -6.05
CA LYS A 637 6.76 2.49 -6.77
C LYS A 637 5.76 3.01 -5.75
N THR A 638 5.24 4.20 -5.98
CA THR A 638 4.30 4.85 -5.06
C THR A 638 3.25 5.59 -5.85
N GLN A 639 2.02 5.55 -5.34
CA GLN A 639 0.92 6.35 -5.85
C GLN A 639 0.18 7.01 -4.70
N VAL A 640 0.15 8.33 -4.73
CA VAL A 640 -0.58 9.18 -3.78
C VAL A 640 -2.04 9.31 -4.22
N GLY A 641 -2.95 9.18 -3.26
CA GLY A 641 -4.40 9.30 -3.45
C GLY A 641 -4.91 10.73 -3.40
N ASP A 642 -6.23 10.85 -3.45
CA ASP A 642 -6.93 12.12 -3.25
C ASP A 642 -7.15 12.42 -1.75
N ARG A 643 -7.59 13.65 -1.48
CA ARG A 643 -7.94 14.10 -0.15
C ARG A 643 -9.41 13.77 0.15
N VAL A 644 -9.68 13.26 1.34
CA VAL A 644 -11.02 13.07 1.91
C VAL A 644 -11.13 13.93 3.17
N SER A 645 -12.02 14.91 3.16
CA SER A 645 -12.24 15.80 4.30
C SER A 645 -13.44 15.35 5.12
N VAL A 646 -13.29 15.23 6.43
CA VAL A 646 -14.42 15.13 7.37
C VAL A 646 -14.77 16.54 7.82
N LYS A 647 -16.01 16.97 7.59
CA LYS A 647 -16.50 18.27 8.07
C LYS A 647 -17.86 18.16 8.74
N ASN A 648 -17.95 18.73 9.93
CA ASN A 648 -19.22 18.87 10.60
C ASN A 648 -20.05 20.00 9.96
N GLY A 649 -21.36 19.99 10.12
CA GLY A 649 -22.22 21.10 9.67
C GLY A 649 -21.88 22.32 10.52
N SER A 650 -21.99 23.54 9.98
CA SER A 650 -21.72 24.75 10.75
C SER A 650 -22.79 25.81 10.56
N ALA A 651 -23.10 26.50 11.67
CA ALA A 651 -23.95 27.67 11.68
C ALA A 651 -23.28 28.83 12.43
N VAL A 652 -23.61 30.05 12.02
CA VAL A 652 -23.25 31.27 12.75
C VAL A 652 -24.52 31.98 13.17
N VAL A 653 -24.61 32.28 14.46
CA VAL A 653 -25.63 33.19 15.00
C VAL A 653 -25.07 34.59 15.11
N LYS A 654 -25.83 35.56 14.62
CA LYS A 654 -25.43 36.95 14.52
C LYS A 654 -26.61 37.88 14.76
N THR A 655 -26.30 39.16 14.97
CA THR A 655 -27.31 40.22 15.02
C THR A 655 -28.16 40.18 13.75
N ALA A 656 -29.48 40.35 13.92
CA ALA A 656 -30.43 40.33 12.80
C ALA A 656 -30.02 41.35 11.71
N THR A 657 -30.14 40.94 10.44
CA THR A 657 -29.82 41.81 9.29
C THR A 657 -30.96 42.76 8.95
N VAL A 658 -32.17 42.51 9.48
CA VAL A 658 -33.31 43.43 9.41
C VAL A 658 -33.38 44.27 10.69
N ALA A 659 -33.49 45.59 10.56
CA ALA A 659 -33.60 46.50 11.69
C ALA A 659 -34.84 46.22 12.54
N ALA A 660 -34.69 46.23 13.86
CA ALA A 660 -35.81 46.12 14.80
C ALA A 660 -36.79 47.29 14.64
N PRO A 661 -38.07 47.14 15.02
CA PRO A 661 -39.02 48.26 15.08
C PRO A 661 -38.41 49.45 15.84
N THR A 662 -38.75 50.68 15.42
CA THR A 662 -38.25 51.89 16.08
C THR A 662 -38.76 52.04 17.51
N THR A 663 -39.94 51.48 17.81
CA THR A 663 -40.54 51.42 19.14
C THR A 663 -39.61 50.70 20.13
N GLN A 664 -39.32 51.37 21.25
CA GLN A 664 -38.44 50.83 22.32
C GLN A 664 -39.25 50.27 23.50
N ARG A 665 -40.57 50.14 23.34
CA ARG A 665 -41.49 49.84 24.43
C ARG A 665 -42.17 48.50 24.23
N ILE A 666 -42.31 47.76 25.31
CA ILE A 666 -43.21 46.62 25.44
C ILE A 666 -44.35 47.11 26.35
N TYR A 667 -45.59 46.87 25.96
CA TYR A 667 -46.81 47.19 26.72
C TYR A 667 -47.71 45.97 26.83
N ALA A 668 -48.72 46.02 27.70
CA ALA A 668 -49.69 44.94 27.87
C ALA A 668 -50.49 44.75 26.56
N SER A 669 -50.29 43.63 25.87
CA SER A 669 -50.85 43.37 24.55
C SER A 669 -50.74 41.90 24.16
N ALA A 670 -51.61 41.49 23.24
CA ALA A 670 -51.74 40.11 22.78
C ALA A 670 -50.66 39.65 21.78
N GLU A 671 -49.56 40.41 21.57
CA GLU A 671 -48.33 39.97 20.90
C GLU A 671 -47.31 41.13 20.92
N GLN A 672 -46.09 40.92 21.45
CA GLN A 672 -45.01 41.90 21.46
C GLN A 672 -43.69 41.26 21.01
N GLU A 673 -42.92 41.94 20.14
CA GLU A 673 -41.55 41.52 19.82
C GLU A 673 -40.60 41.90 20.96
N ILE A 674 -39.97 40.91 21.57
CA ILE A 674 -39.08 41.06 22.72
C ILE A 674 -37.60 40.79 22.39
N GLY A 675 -37.31 40.42 21.15
CA GLY A 675 -35.94 40.25 20.65
C GLY A 675 -35.88 39.73 19.22
N ARG A 676 -34.71 39.83 18.59
CA ARG A 676 -34.44 39.25 17.26
C ARG A 676 -32.99 38.89 17.07
N PHE A 677 -32.75 37.89 16.23
CA PHE A 677 -31.42 37.42 15.84
C PHE A 677 -31.47 36.81 14.44
N ALA A 678 -30.30 36.51 13.86
CA ALA A 678 -30.20 35.78 12.61
C ALA A 678 -29.33 34.55 12.78
N ILE A 679 -29.69 33.48 12.06
CA ILE A 679 -28.89 32.28 11.93
C ILE A 679 -28.51 32.13 10.45
N LYS A 680 -27.23 31.84 10.18
CA LYS A 680 -26.74 31.46 8.86
C LYS A 680 -26.13 30.08 8.93
N ALA A 681 -26.67 29.14 8.18
CA ALA A 681 -26.02 27.86 7.94
C ALA A 681 -24.92 28.04 6.88
N THR A 682 -23.69 27.61 7.16
CA THR A 682 -22.51 27.93 6.32
C THR A 682 -21.98 26.74 5.52
N ASP A 683 -22.07 25.53 6.04
CA ASP A 683 -21.54 24.33 5.35
C ASP A 683 -22.62 23.51 4.65
N ASP A 684 -23.82 23.41 5.23
CA ASP A 684 -24.93 22.57 4.76
C ASP A 684 -26.28 23.19 5.20
N GLU A 685 -27.40 22.65 4.72
CA GLU A 685 -28.72 22.94 5.27
C GLU A 685 -28.86 22.36 6.68
N LEU A 686 -29.38 23.14 7.62
CA LEU A 686 -29.45 22.76 9.04
C LEU A 686 -30.86 22.85 9.60
N THR A 687 -31.20 21.99 10.56
CA THR A 687 -32.40 22.06 11.39
C THR A 687 -32.03 22.55 12.78
N LEU A 688 -32.63 23.64 13.25
CA LEU A 688 -32.47 24.07 14.65
C LEU A 688 -33.24 23.11 15.56
N LYS A 689 -32.66 22.72 16.71
CA LYS A 689 -33.24 21.77 17.68
C LYS A 689 -33.55 22.41 19.02
N GLU A 690 -32.65 23.27 19.49
CA GLU A 690 -32.76 23.94 20.79
C GLU A 690 -32.16 25.34 20.72
N VAL A 691 -32.74 26.29 21.46
CA VAL A 691 -32.13 27.58 21.78
C VAL A 691 -32.67 28.08 23.12
N SER A 692 -31.79 28.60 23.99
CA SER A 692 -32.20 29.23 25.24
C SER A 692 -31.78 30.71 25.29
N PHE A 693 -32.65 31.53 25.87
CA PHE A 693 -32.44 32.95 26.10
C PHE A 693 -32.45 33.26 27.59
N ALA A 694 -31.67 34.27 27.99
CA ALA A 694 -31.72 34.86 29.33
C ALA A 694 -31.98 36.36 29.22
N ASN A 695 -32.75 36.90 30.16
CA ASN A 695 -32.88 38.35 30.33
C ASN A 695 -31.62 38.93 30.98
N SER A 696 -30.97 39.85 30.27
CA SER A 696 -29.85 40.66 30.77
C SER A 696 -30.27 42.09 31.13
N GLY A 697 -31.56 42.43 30.96
CA GLY A 697 -32.16 43.67 31.44
C GLY A 697 -32.49 43.61 32.95
N VAL A 698 -32.95 44.73 33.48
CA VAL A 698 -33.36 44.88 34.88
C VAL A 698 -34.88 45.01 34.94
N LEU A 699 -35.58 44.02 35.48
CA LEU A 699 -37.02 44.09 35.75
C LEU A 699 -37.26 44.78 37.11
N ASN A 700 -38.23 45.68 37.16
CA ASN A 700 -38.66 46.32 38.39
C ASN A 700 -39.77 45.47 39.04
N GLY A 701 -39.38 44.34 39.64
CA GLY A 701 -40.31 43.38 40.24
C GLY A 701 -40.72 42.24 39.30
N GLY A 702 -40.95 41.06 39.88
CA GLY A 702 -41.25 39.83 39.15
C GLY A 702 -40.10 39.29 38.30
N THR A 703 -40.43 38.35 37.43
CA THR A 703 -39.55 37.68 36.47
C THR A 703 -40.20 37.67 35.08
N LEU A 704 -39.49 37.16 34.05
CA LEU A 704 -40.11 36.97 32.72
C LEU A 704 -41.28 35.98 32.77
N GLU A 705 -41.23 34.98 33.65
CA GLU A 705 -42.31 34.01 33.85
C GLU A 705 -43.60 34.68 34.34
N ASP A 706 -43.49 35.70 35.17
CA ASP A 706 -44.65 36.49 35.62
C ASP A 706 -45.20 37.39 34.51
N LEU A 707 -44.30 37.91 33.67
CA LEU A 707 -44.59 38.95 32.68
C LEU A 707 -45.12 38.41 31.35
N LEU A 708 -44.65 37.24 30.93
CA LEU A 708 -44.83 36.74 29.57
C LEU A 708 -45.73 35.50 29.55
N SER A 709 -46.48 35.37 28.46
CA SER A 709 -47.22 34.17 28.11
C SER A 709 -47.13 33.93 26.60
N ASP A 710 -47.46 32.72 26.12
CA ASP A 710 -47.47 32.38 24.69
C ASP A 710 -46.21 32.82 23.92
N VAL A 711 -45.05 32.53 24.50
CA VAL A 711 -43.75 32.90 23.92
C VAL A 711 -43.45 31.98 22.74
N LYS A 712 -43.13 32.55 21.57
CA LYS A 712 -42.88 31.80 20.32
C LYS A 712 -41.77 32.43 19.49
N LEU A 713 -41.15 31.61 18.63
CA LEU A 713 -40.19 32.05 17.63
C LEU A 713 -40.87 32.19 16.27
N VAL A 714 -40.66 33.32 15.60
CA VAL A 714 -41.31 33.60 14.31
C VAL A 714 -40.26 34.04 13.30
N ARG A 715 -40.33 33.48 12.09
CA ARG A 715 -39.46 33.88 10.98
C ARG A 715 -39.91 35.23 10.42
N LEU A 716 -38.99 36.16 10.23
CA LEU A 716 -39.34 37.52 9.78
C LEU A 716 -39.82 37.59 8.33
N SER A 717 -39.36 36.68 7.46
CA SER A 717 -39.62 36.77 6.02
C SER A 717 -41.07 36.50 5.65
N ASP A 718 -41.74 35.61 6.39
CA ASP A 718 -43.08 35.10 6.09
C ASP A 718 -44.02 35.12 7.30
N ASN A 719 -43.56 35.60 8.46
CA ASN A 719 -44.26 35.55 9.74
C ASN A 719 -44.72 34.13 10.15
N THR A 720 -44.05 33.09 9.68
CA THR A 720 -44.34 31.71 10.10
C THR A 720 -43.73 31.41 11.45
N GLU A 721 -44.49 30.76 12.32
CA GLU A 721 -44.00 30.26 13.60
C GLU A 721 -43.05 29.08 13.40
N LEU A 722 -41.96 29.06 14.17
CA LEU A 722 -41.06 27.92 14.24
C LEU A 722 -41.58 26.97 15.33
N ASN A 723 -42.15 25.84 14.89
CA ASN A 723 -42.67 24.79 15.79
C ASN A 723 -41.63 24.45 16.86
N SER A 724 -42.01 24.59 18.12
CA SER A 724 -41.15 24.39 19.28
C SER A 724 -41.98 24.10 20.53
N SER A 725 -41.37 23.46 21.53
CA SER A 725 -41.90 23.42 22.90
C SER A 725 -41.18 24.47 23.73
N VAL A 726 -41.94 25.26 24.50
CA VAL A 726 -41.41 26.44 25.19
C VAL A 726 -41.57 26.29 26.69
N GLU A 727 -40.51 26.58 27.42
CA GLU A 727 -40.46 26.63 28.87
C GLU A 727 -39.91 27.99 29.31
N ILE A 728 -40.56 28.61 30.30
CA ILE A 728 -40.11 29.85 30.92
C ILE A 728 -39.83 29.51 32.38
N ASP A 729 -38.60 29.76 32.83
CA ASP A 729 -38.17 29.51 34.21
C ASP A 729 -37.51 30.79 34.74
N GLY A 730 -38.27 31.53 35.55
CA GLY A 730 -37.89 32.85 36.04
C GLY A 730 -37.53 33.83 34.91
N ASN A 731 -36.23 34.06 34.68
CA ASN A 731 -35.72 35.01 33.68
C ASN A 731 -35.10 34.34 32.43
N ALA A 732 -35.29 33.03 32.28
CA ALA A 732 -34.84 32.25 31.12
C ALA A 732 -36.03 31.76 30.27
N ILE A 733 -35.83 31.71 28.96
CA ILE A 733 -36.78 31.15 28.00
C ILE A 733 -36.05 30.05 27.23
N LYS A 734 -36.60 28.83 27.22
CA LYS A 734 -36.01 27.68 26.55
C LYS A 734 -36.96 27.15 25.47
N PHE A 735 -36.44 27.04 24.25
CA PHE A 735 -37.13 26.42 23.11
C PHE A 735 -36.49 25.08 22.80
N THR A 736 -37.29 24.01 22.75
CA THR A 736 -36.88 22.64 22.44
C THR A 736 -37.75 22.04 21.35
N SER A 737 -37.46 20.80 20.94
CA SER A 737 -38.24 20.04 19.94
C SER A 737 -38.41 20.77 18.60
N MET A 738 -37.45 21.63 18.25
CA MET A 738 -37.52 22.40 17.02
C MET A 738 -37.26 21.53 15.78
N SER A 739 -37.94 21.84 14.68
CA SER A 739 -37.88 21.04 13.44
C SER A 739 -37.71 21.84 12.16
N SER A 740 -37.52 23.17 12.25
CA SER A 740 -37.43 24.04 11.07
C SER A 740 -36.04 23.97 10.43
N ALA A 741 -36.02 23.75 9.12
CA ALA A 741 -34.80 23.77 8.31
C ALA A 741 -34.42 25.21 7.88
N PHE A 742 -33.11 25.43 7.75
CA PHE A 742 -32.43 26.66 7.41
C PHE A 742 -31.50 26.39 6.23
N ALA A 743 -31.84 26.96 5.07
CA ALA A 743 -31.07 26.80 3.84
C ALA A 743 -29.62 27.29 4.02
N LYS A 744 -28.71 26.58 3.34
CA LYS A 744 -27.29 26.96 3.30
C LYS A 744 -27.11 28.37 2.74
N ASP A 745 -26.12 29.06 3.29
CA ASP A 745 -25.64 30.38 2.90
C ASP A 745 -26.67 31.51 2.94
N THR A 746 -27.80 31.28 3.60
CA THR A 746 -28.90 32.23 3.71
C THR A 746 -29.04 32.74 5.12
N ASP A 747 -29.16 34.06 5.29
CA ASP A 747 -29.46 34.68 6.58
C ASP A 747 -30.95 34.57 6.88
N VAL A 748 -31.29 33.77 7.89
CA VAL A 748 -32.67 33.65 8.35
C VAL A 748 -32.84 34.46 9.63
N ASN A 749 -33.59 35.55 9.52
CA ASN A 749 -33.93 36.40 10.66
C ASN A 749 -35.12 35.80 11.43
N VAL A 750 -34.98 35.69 12.74
CA VAL A 750 -35.98 35.16 13.68
C VAL A 750 -36.26 36.21 14.75
N LYS A 751 -37.53 36.48 15.02
CA LYS A 751 -37.99 37.30 16.15
C LYS A 751 -38.54 36.39 17.26
N VAL A 752 -38.28 36.81 18.49
CA VAL A 752 -38.92 36.28 19.69
C VAL A 752 -40.12 37.16 19.97
N VAL A 753 -41.31 36.58 19.95
CA VAL A 753 -42.56 37.28 20.28
C VAL A 753 -43.23 36.61 21.46
N ALA A 754 -43.93 37.39 22.26
CA ALA A 754 -44.62 36.93 23.45
C ALA A 754 -45.88 37.75 23.69
N ASN A 755 -46.89 37.14 24.28
CA ASN A 755 -47.97 37.89 24.91
C ASN A 755 -47.45 38.44 26.24
N THR A 756 -47.93 39.62 26.60
CA THR A 756 -47.58 40.25 27.87
C THR A 756 -48.78 40.21 28.79
N ASN A 757 -48.55 39.76 30.03
CA ASN A 757 -49.55 39.78 31.09
C ASN A 757 -49.73 41.22 31.61
N THR A 758 -50.66 41.43 32.55
CA THR A 758 -50.97 42.75 33.11
C THR A 758 -49.74 43.42 33.74
N PHE A 759 -49.50 44.69 33.40
CA PHE A 759 -48.45 45.49 34.02
C PHE A 759 -49.00 46.27 35.20
N THR A 760 -48.22 46.33 36.28
CA THR A 760 -48.48 47.22 37.42
C THR A 760 -47.56 48.43 37.36
N ASN A 761 -47.93 49.52 38.05
CA ASN A 761 -47.08 50.72 38.12
C ASN A 761 -45.65 50.41 38.62
N ASP A 762 -45.49 49.39 39.46
CA ASP A 762 -44.20 48.98 40.01
C ASP A 762 -43.32 48.28 38.95
N THR A 763 -43.93 47.59 37.98
CA THR A 763 -43.22 46.93 36.87
C THR A 763 -42.80 47.86 35.73
N LEU A 764 -43.39 49.06 35.67
CA LEU A 764 -43.06 50.05 34.65
C LEU A 764 -41.59 50.50 34.75
N SER A 765 -41.03 50.96 33.64
CA SER A 765 -39.61 51.34 33.51
C SER A 765 -38.61 50.19 33.69
N GLY A 766 -39.07 48.96 33.96
CA GLY A 766 -38.26 47.75 33.85
C GLY A 766 -37.77 47.55 32.40
N THR A 767 -36.75 46.73 32.21
CA THR A 767 -36.11 46.51 30.91
C THR A 767 -35.97 45.03 30.59
N VAL A 768 -36.27 44.69 29.34
CA VAL A 768 -36.09 43.35 28.77
C VAL A 768 -34.99 43.44 27.72
N LYS A 769 -33.92 42.66 27.91
CA LYS A 769 -32.82 42.55 26.95
C LYS A 769 -32.37 41.11 26.86
N LEU A 770 -32.84 40.40 25.84
CA LEU A 770 -32.47 39.00 25.67
C LEU A 770 -30.99 38.82 25.34
N SER A 771 -30.47 37.65 25.67
CA SER A 771 -29.16 37.16 25.26
C SER A 771 -29.25 35.65 25.08
N ILE A 772 -28.54 35.08 24.10
CA ILE A 772 -28.49 33.63 23.95
C ILE A 772 -27.58 33.06 25.02
N VAL A 773 -28.06 32.06 25.76
CA VAL A 773 -27.27 31.36 26.77
C VAL A 773 -26.15 30.59 26.07
N SER A 774 -24.90 30.78 26.49
CA SER A 774 -23.74 30.13 25.87
C SER A 774 -23.90 28.61 25.85
N GLY A 775 -23.68 27.99 24.69
CA GLY A 775 -23.81 26.53 24.50
C GLY A 775 -25.24 25.99 24.45
N SER A 776 -26.27 26.83 24.60
CA SER A 776 -27.68 26.36 24.59
C SER A 776 -28.26 26.15 23.20
N LEU A 777 -27.56 26.60 22.15
CA LEU A 777 -28.05 26.50 20.79
C LEU A 777 -27.56 25.21 20.13
N VAL A 778 -28.51 24.36 19.79
CA VAL A 778 -28.26 23.07 19.14
C VAL A 778 -28.90 23.07 17.76
N ALA A 779 -28.10 22.81 16.73
CA ALA A 779 -28.57 22.59 15.37
C ALA A 779 -28.04 21.25 14.86
N THR A 780 -28.76 20.61 13.96
CA THR A 780 -28.32 19.39 13.26
C THR A 780 -28.35 19.60 11.76
N LYS A 781 -27.62 18.83 10.96
CA LYS A 781 -27.85 18.82 9.51
C LYS A 781 -29.25 18.33 9.18
N ALA A 782 -29.85 18.91 8.13
CA ALA A 782 -31.15 18.45 7.62
C ALA A 782 -31.03 17.10 6.90
N SER A 783 -29.87 16.80 6.32
CA SER A 783 -29.61 15.61 5.50
C SER A 783 -29.48 14.31 6.31
N ASP A 784 -28.78 14.34 7.45
CA ASP A 784 -28.44 13.14 8.23
C ASP A 784 -28.65 13.26 9.75
N GLY A 785 -29.09 14.42 10.24
CA GLY A 785 -29.37 14.64 11.67
C GLY A 785 -28.13 14.77 12.57
N SER A 786 -26.92 14.83 12.01
CA SER A 786 -25.68 15.03 12.78
C SER A 786 -25.60 16.43 13.41
N ASN A 787 -25.05 16.55 14.63
CA ASN A 787 -24.93 17.83 15.35
C ASN A 787 -24.03 18.82 14.61
N ALA A 788 -24.50 20.02 14.31
CA ALA A 788 -23.71 21.09 13.73
C ALA A 788 -22.94 21.88 14.80
N GLN A 789 -21.78 22.41 14.42
CA GLN A 789 -21.04 23.40 15.19
C GLN A 789 -21.72 24.75 15.06
N VAL A 790 -22.08 25.38 16.19
CA VAL A 790 -22.69 26.71 16.20
C VAL A 790 -21.80 27.71 16.90
N SER A 791 -21.62 28.87 16.28
CA SER A 791 -20.76 29.95 16.77
C SER A 791 -21.42 31.32 16.65
N GLY A 792 -20.82 32.33 17.27
CA GLY A 792 -21.27 33.73 17.19
C GLY A 792 -22.15 34.16 18.36
N THR A 793 -22.26 35.48 18.54
CA THR A 793 -23.00 36.11 19.63
C THR A 793 -23.80 37.27 19.07
N PRO A 794 -25.14 37.19 19.02
CA PRO A 794 -25.97 38.29 18.55
C PRO A 794 -26.11 39.38 19.61
N THR A 795 -26.27 40.63 19.16
CA THR A 795 -26.67 41.73 20.03
C THR A 795 -28.17 41.94 19.94
N PHE A 796 -28.87 41.85 21.06
CA PHE A 796 -30.31 42.16 21.14
C PHE A 796 -30.56 43.62 21.51
N LYS A 797 -31.67 44.15 21.00
CA LYS A 797 -32.23 45.44 21.42
C LYS A 797 -32.72 45.33 22.86
N GLN A 798 -32.52 46.39 23.64
CA GLN A 798 -33.15 46.56 24.95
C GLN A 798 -34.53 47.22 24.76
N TYR A 799 -35.54 46.66 25.38
CA TYR A 799 -36.88 47.20 25.45
C TYR A 799 -37.17 47.67 26.88
N THR A 800 -37.98 48.71 27.00
CA THR A 800 -38.45 49.23 28.29
C THR A 800 -39.94 48.91 28.44
N LEU A 801 -40.33 48.38 29.60
CA LEU A 801 -41.74 48.16 29.93
C LEU A 801 -42.43 49.51 30.13
N GLY A 802 -43.54 49.71 29.43
CA GLY A 802 -44.27 50.97 29.42
C GLY A 802 -45.74 50.78 29.06
N VAL A 803 -46.44 51.90 28.96
CA VAL A 803 -47.84 51.95 28.52
C VAL A 803 -47.94 52.01 27.00
N GLN A 804 -49.08 51.57 26.47
CA GLN A 804 -49.44 51.69 25.06
C GLN A 804 -49.53 53.18 24.67
N ALA A 805 -48.98 53.49 23.50
CA ALA A 805 -49.05 54.79 22.86
C ALA A 805 -50.48 55.35 22.79
N PRO A 806 -50.78 56.54 23.34
CA PRO A 806 -52.09 57.19 23.21
C PRO A 806 -52.44 57.45 21.75
N VAL A 807 -53.71 57.31 21.35
CA VAL A 807 -54.13 57.70 20.01
C VAL A 807 -54.35 59.21 19.95
N VAL A 808 -53.78 59.86 18.93
CA VAL A 808 -53.98 61.29 18.67
C VAL A 808 -54.83 61.47 17.42
N THR A 809 -55.87 62.28 17.54
CA THR A 809 -56.60 62.81 16.40
C THR A 809 -56.47 64.33 16.35
N LEU A 810 -56.40 64.87 15.13
CA LEU A 810 -56.36 66.30 14.88
C LEU A 810 -57.44 66.63 13.84
N VAL A 811 -58.32 67.56 14.17
CA VAL A 811 -59.44 67.97 13.32
C VAL A 811 -59.41 69.48 13.17
N LYS A 812 -59.57 70.00 11.95
CA LYS A 812 -59.79 71.43 11.72
C LYS A 812 -61.25 71.76 11.94
N ASN A 813 -61.53 72.67 12.86
CA ASN A 813 -62.90 73.04 13.22
C ASN A 813 -63.41 74.18 12.33
N ASP A 814 -62.54 75.16 12.05
CA ASP A 814 -62.83 76.31 11.19
C ASP A 814 -61.53 76.95 10.66
N SER A 815 -61.61 78.20 10.19
CA SER A 815 -60.48 78.93 9.61
C SER A 815 -59.33 79.22 10.59
N SER A 816 -59.54 79.18 11.91
CA SER A 816 -58.52 79.54 12.91
C SER A 816 -58.38 78.55 14.07
N ARG A 817 -59.14 77.45 14.08
CA ARG A 817 -59.15 76.49 15.18
C ARG A 817 -58.98 75.04 14.73
N PHE A 818 -58.19 74.29 15.50
CA PHE A 818 -58.04 72.84 15.38
C PHE A 818 -58.24 72.18 16.74
N THR A 819 -58.96 71.05 16.80
CA THR A 819 -59.05 70.23 18.01
C THR A 819 -58.07 69.06 17.92
N VAL A 820 -57.22 68.95 18.93
CA VAL A 820 -56.36 67.80 19.21
C VAL A 820 -57.04 66.98 20.28
N THR A 821 -57.40 65.73 19.98
CA THR A 821 -57.86 64.78 21.01
C THR A 821 -56.75 63.77 21.26
N VAL A 822 -56.35 63.63 22.52
CA VAL A 822 -55.41 62.59 22.97
C VAL A 822 -56.19 61.58 23.80
N LYS A 823 -56.21 60.34 23.35
CA LYS A 823 -56.96 59.25 23.96
C LYS A 823 -56.04 58.15 24.45
N ASN A 824 -56.13 57.81 25.74
CA ASN A 824 -55.48 56.64 26.28
C ASN A 824 -56.19 55.38 25.75
N VAL A 825 -55.46 54.58 24.97
CA VAL A 825 -55.94 53.29 24.45
C VAL A 825 -55.36 52.10 25.22
N ASP A 826 -54.50 52.35 26.21
CA ASP A 826 -54.02 51.33 27.12
C ASP A 826 -55.20 50.82 27.97
N THR A 827 -55.31 49.50 28.06
CA THR A 827 -56.40 48.81 28.75
C THR A 827 -56.08 48.56 30.23
N GLU A 828 -54.80 48.63 30.60
CA GLU A 828 -54.28 48.17 31.88
C GLU A 828 -53.76 49.33 32.75
N ALA A 829 -53.21 50.38 32.15
CA ALA A 829 -52.57 51.50 32.85
C ALA A 829 -53.10 52.89 32.45
N ASP A 830 -53.11 53.81 33.42
CA ASP A 830 -53.36 55.22 33.17
C ASP A 830 -52.13 55.85 32.48
N VAL A 831 -52.35 56.84 31.62
CA VAL A 831 -51.29 57.56 30.91
C VAL A 831 -51.16 58.97 31.47
N VAL A 832 -49.97 59.40 31.87
CA VAL A 832 -49.73 60.78 32.32
C VAL A 832 -49.14 61.62 31.17
N LEU A 833 -49.99 62.45 30.55
CA LEU A 833 -49.59 63.40 29.51
C LEU A 833 -48.88 64.60 30.13
N THR A 834 -47.71 64.95 29.59
CA THR A 834 -46.85 66.04 30.09
C THR A 834 -46.57 67.12 29.05
N GLY A 835 -46.84 66.86 27.76
CA GLY A 835 -46.66 67.87 26.71
C GLY A 835 -47.10 67.43 25.32
N ILE A 836 -47.28 68.42 24.44
CA ILE A 836 -47.65 68.22 23.02
C ILE A 836 -46.73 69.07 22.16
N LYS A 837 -46.15 68.52 21.10
CA LYS A 837 -45.41 69.28 20.08
C LYS A 837 -46.25 69.42 18.82
N ALA A 838 -46.56 70.66 18.46
CA ALA A 838 -47.39 70.97 17.30
C ALA A 838 -46.74 72.05 16.43
N SER A 839 -47.12 72.10 15.15
CA SER A 839 -46.77 73.18 14.23
C SER A 839 -47.99 73.56 13.41
N VAL A 840 -48.15 74.84 13.12
CA VAL A 840 -49.13 75.36 12.17
C VAL A 840 -48.38 76.03 11.03
N LYS A 841 -48.77 75.73 9.79
CA LYS A 841 -48.26 76.37 8.58
C LYS A 841 -49.39 76.81 7.67
N VAL A 842 -49.04 77.69 6.74
CA VAL A 842 -49.91 78.05 5.62
C VAL A 842 -49.75 77.05 4.48
N ASP A 843 -50.83 76.82 3.75
CA ASP A 843 -50.83 76.17 2.46
C ASP A 843 -50.04 77.02 1.47
N SER A 844 -49.41 76.35 0.50
CA SER A 844 -48.58 76.86 -0.60
C SER A 844 -49.16 78.02 -1.42
N SER A 845 -50.45 78.35 -1.22
CA SER A 845 -51.14 79.48 -1.83
C SER A 845 -50.98 80.81 -1.05
N ASN A 846 -50.33 80.81 0.13
CA ASN A 846 -50.25 81.95 1.04
C ASN A 846 -48.88 82.13 1.75
N ASP A 847 -47.77 81.94 1.03
CA ASP A 847 -46.37 81.92 1.54
C ASP A 847 -45.89 83.18 2.30
N GLY A 848 -46.66 84.27 2.31
CA GLY A 848 -46.33 85.53 3.00
C GLY A 848 -46.94 85.71 4.40
N TYR A 849 -47.77 84.80 4.87
CA TYR A 849 -48.45 84.93 6.17
C TYR A 849 -47.52 84.61 7.35
N VAL A 850 -47.51 85.50 8.35
CA VAL A 850 -46.85 85.32 9.65
C VAL A 850 -47.88 85.56 10.74
N GLY A 851 -48.00 84.64 11.69
CA GLY A 851 -48.96 84.71 12.80
C GLY A 851 -48.49 83.90 14.00
N THR A 852 -49.28 83.88 15.07
CA THR A 852 -49.02 83.07 16.26
C THR A 852 -50.15 82.07 16.50
N PHE A 853 -49.80 80.93 17.09
CA PHE A 853 -50.77 79.95 17.57
C PHE A 853 -50.49 79.53 19.01
N CYS A 854 -51.55 79.23 19.75
CA CYS A 854 -51.50 78.74 21.12
C CYS A 854 -52.25 77.41 21.26
N LEU A 855 -51.95 76.67 22.34
CA LEU A 855 -52.65 75.44 22.71
C LEU A 855 -53.47 75.69 23.98
N ASN A 856 -54.79 75.77 23.83
CA ASN A 856 -55.74 75.96 24.92
C ASN A 856 -56.43 74.63 25.28
N LEU A 857 -56.96 74.50 26.49
CA LEU A 857 -57.92 73.42 26.78
C LEU A 857 -59.21 73.67 25.98
N GLN A 858 -59.82 72.62 25.43
CA GLN A 858 -61.05 72.77 24.65
C GLN A 858 -62.16 73.44 25.48
N GLY A 859 -62.78 74.49 24.93
CA GLY A 859 -63.81 75.29 25.61
C GLY A 859 -63.29 76.45 26.48
N SER A 860 -61.98 76.73 26.45
CA SER A 860 -61.40 77.93 27.08
C SER A 860 -61.96 79.21 26.45
N SER A 861 -62.14 80.26 27.26
CA SER A 861 -62.52 81.61 26.78
C SER A 861 -61.32 82.43 26.30
N ASN A 862 -60.11 81.86 26.29
CA ASN A 862 -58.88 82.51 25.85
C ASN A 862 -58.86 82.66 24.32
N THR A 863 -59.25 83.83 23.82
CA THR A 863 -59.40 84.13 22.38
C THR A 863 -58.27 84.96 21.79
N ASP A 864 -57.31 85.35 22.62
CA ASP A 864 -56.10 86.07 22.26
C ASP A 864 -54.92 85.25 22.76
N CYS A 865 -53.94 85.00 21.89
CA CYS A 865 -52.72 84.30 22.29
C CYS A 865 -51.83 85.22 23.17
N ALA A 866 -52.39 85.80 24.24
CA ALA A 866 -51.84 86.88 25.05
C ALA A 866 -51.90 86.63 26.56
N ALA A 867 -52.75 85.73 27.07
CA ALA A 867 -52.86 85.44 28.51
C ALA A 867 -52.21 84.09 28.89
N ALA A 868 -51.47 84.10 30.00
CA ALA A 868 -50.63 83.00 30.50
C ALA A 868 -51.40 81.83 31.17
N ASP A 869 -52.61 81.52 30.71
CA ASP A 869 -53.48 80.48 31.29
C ASP A 869 -53.57 79.21 30.42
N ALA A 870 -52.72 79.13 29.39
CA ALA A 870 -52.62 78.03 28.44
C ALA A 870 -51.23 77.36 28.53
N ALA A 871 -51.15 76.06 28.24
CA ALA A 871 -49.92 75.26 28.30
C ALA A 871 -48.73 76.02 27.70
N SER A 872 -47.79 76.41 28.56
CA SER A 872 -46.75 77.43 28.38
C SER A 872 -46.16 77.60 26.96
N GLY A 873 -46.69 78.57 26.18
CA GLY A 873 -46.01 79.13 25.01
C GLY A 873 -46.90 79.47 23.80
N PHE A 874 -46.33 80.20 22.85
CA PHE A 874 -46.92 80.49 21.53
C PHE A 874 -45.95 80.00 20.44
N GLY A 875 -46.48 79.41 19.38
CA GLY A 875 -45.71 79.04 18.20
C GLY A 875 -45.88 80.06 17.08
N ASN A 876 -44.87 80.20 16.22
CA ASN A 876 -44.93 81.07 15.05
C ASN A 876 -45.40 80.31 13.81
N ILE A 877 -46.25 80.97 13.02
CA ILE A 877 -46.75 80.48 11.73
C ILE A 877 -45.92 81.11 10.62
N GLY A 878 -45.54 80.31 9.62
CA GLY A 878 -44.86 80.74 8.40
C GLY A 878 -44.88 79.63 7.35
N ALA A 879 -44.32 79.89 6.16
CA ALA A 879 -44.35 78.95 5.01
C ALA A 879 -43.80 77.53 5.33
N ALA A 880 -42.79 77.43 6.22
CA ALA A 880 -42.23 76.14 6.63
C ALA A 880 -42.92 75.50 7.85
N GLY A 881 -43.75 76.26 8.60
CA GLY A 881 -44.29 75.86 9.91
C GLY A 881 -43.21 75.73 10.99
N THR A 882 -43.24 76.56 12.03
CA THR A 882 -42.30 76.38 13.16
C THR A 882 -42.91 75.43 14.17
N SER A 883 -42.17 74.39 14.56
CA SER A 883 -42.56 73.48 15.63
C SER A 883 -42.48 74.15 17.00
N GLN A 884 -43.56 74.07 17.77
CA GLN A 884 -43.61 74.50 19.16
C GLN A 884 -43.91 73.30 20.06
N THR A 885 -43.11 73.13 21.12
CA THR A 885 -43.41 72.19 22.20
C THR A 885 -44.17 72.93 23.29
N PHE A 886 -45.36 72.47 23.61
CA PHE A 886 -46.20 72.95 24.70
C PHE A 886 -46.06 71.98 25.88
N ALA A 887 -45.32 72.40 26.91
CA ALA A 887 -45.27 71.66 28.17
C ALA A 887 -46.55 71.93 28.96
N LEU A 888 -47.16 70.89 29.51
CA LEU A 888 -48.31 71.03 30.39
C LEU A 888 -47.82 71.45 31.78
N THR A 889 -48.30 72.59 32.28
CA THR A 889 -47.93 73.13 33.60
C THR A 889 -48.34 72.19 34.74
N THR A 890 -49.40 71.42 34.53
CA THR A 890 -49.81 70.29 35.36
C THR A 890 -49.96 69.05 34.47
N PRO A 891 -49.25 67.94 34.75
CA PRO A 891 -49.45 66.69 34.04
C PRO A 891 -50.90 66.22 34.13
N VAL A 892 -51.44 65.73 33.01
CA VAL A 892 -52.83 65.25 32.92
C VAL A 892 -52.84 63.74 32.92
N THR A 893 -53.59 63.13 33.85
CA THR A 893 -53.81 61.68 33.87
C THR A 893 -55.01 61.31 32.99
N LEU A 894 -54.76 60.51 31.97
CA LEU A 894 -55.78 59.90 31.11
C LEU A 894 -56.07 58.50 31.62
N THR A 895 -57.26 58.30 32.17
CA THR A 895 -57.65 57.00 32.72
C THR A 895 -57.62 55.92 31.64
N LYS A 896 -57.20 54.71 32.01
CA LYS A 896 -57.22 53.53 31.14
C LYS A 896 -58.61 53.27 30.53
N ASN A 897 -58.65 52.45 29.48
CA ASN A 897 -59.86 52.09 28.75
C ASN A 897 -60.59 53.29 28.10
N GLY A 898 -59.83 54.21 27.49
CA GLY A 898 -60.40 55.23 26.62
C GLY A 898 -60.57 56.62 27.24
N GLY A 899 -59.94 56.90 28.39
CA GLY A 899 -59.87 58.27 28.92
C GLY A 899 -59.22 59.21 27.90
N GLU A 900 -59.81 60.37 27.69
CA GLU A 900 -59.37 61.30 26.65
C GLU A 900 -59.36 62.75 27.16
N ILE A 901 -58.51 63.56 26.56
CA ILE A 901 -58.48 65.00 26.74
C ILE A 901 -58.39 65.69 25.38
N SER A 902 -59.07 66.82 25.27
CA SER A 902 -59.07 67.63 24.07
C SER A 902 -58.47 69.00 24.32
N TYR A 903 -57.55 69.38 23.46
CA TYR A 903 -56.97 70.72 23.39
C TYR A 903 -57.39 71.39 22.08
N GLU A 904 -57.50 72.71 22.10
CA GLU A 904 -57.72 73.54 20.93
C GLU A 904 -56.42 74.26 20.56
N ILE A 905 -55.93 74.02 19.35
CA ILE A 905 -54.93 74.89 18.72
C ILE A 905 -55.69 76.09 18.16
N TYR A 906 -55.47 77.25 18.75
CA TYR A 906 -56.05 78.52 18.34
C TYR A 906 -55.00 79.38 17.63
N VAL A 907 -55.38 79.96 16.49
CA VAL A 907 -54.55 80.88 15.70
C VAL A 907 -55.09 82.29 15.89
N ASP A 908 -54.25 83.21 16.39
CA ASP A 908 -54.64 84.61 16.61
C ASP A 908 -55.04 85.28 15.27
N SER A 909 -56.29 85.74 15.21
CA SER A 909 -56.98 86.17 14.00
C SER A 909 -56.88 87.66 13.70
N SER A 910 -55.82 88.34 14.17
CA SER A 910 -55.71 89.80 14.02
C SER A 910 -55.53 90.32 12.57
N PHE A 911 -55.38 89.46 11.54
CA PHE A 911 -55.36 89.86 10.11
C PHE A 911 -55.96 88.79 9.16
N ILE A 912 -56.48 89.23 7.99
CA ILE A 912 -57.45 88.59 7.08
C ILE A 912 -57.16 87.12 6.63
N ASN A 913 -58.08 86.23 7.03
CA ASN A 913 -58.55 84.94 6.47
C ASN A 913 -57.60 84.09 5.57
N PRO A 914 -56.67 83.29 6.15
CA PRO A 914 -56.07 82.16 5.44
C PRO A 914 -57.00 80.93 5.53
N THR A 915 -57.82 80.69 4.50
CA THR A 915 -58.62 79.45 4.40
C THR A 915 -57.76 78.17 4.30
N GLY A 916 -56.47 78.31 4.02
CA GLY A 916 -55.51 77.21 3.89
C GLY A 916 -54.48 77.13 5.03
N LEU A 917 -54.90 76.96 6.28
CA LEU A 917 -53.98 76.58 7.37
C LEU A 917 -53.92 75.06 7.52
N GLN A 918 -52.71 74.52 7.74
CA GLN A 918 -52.47 73.12 8.08
C GLN A 918 -51.78 73.03 9.45
N ALA A 919 -52.38 72.30 10.38
CA ALA A 919 -51.77 71.94 11.66
C ALA A 919 -51.19 70.52 11.60
N LEU A 920 -50.14 70.28 12.39
CA LEU A 920 -49.45 69.00 12.51
C LEU A 920 -49.07 68.76 13.98
N ILE A 921 -49.50 67.64 14.54
CA ILE A 921 -48.97 67.11 15.81
C ILE A 921 -47.78 66.22 15.49
N GLN A 922 -46.61 66.65 15.95
CA GLN A 922 -45.34 65.98 15.69
C GLN A 922 -45.03 64.96 16.78
N ASN A 923 -45.14 65.37 18.05
CA ASN A 923 -44.82 64.51 19.18
C ASN A 923 -45.82 64.67 20.32
N LEU A 924 -46.03 63.59 21.07
CA LEU A 924 -46.53 63.65 22.44
C LEU A 924 -45.41 63.39 23.43
N TYR A 925 -45.56 63.93 24.63
CA TYR A 925 -44.73 63.63 25.79
C TYR A 925 -45.65 63.08 26.89
N PHE A 926 -45.39 61.84 27.32
CA PHE A 926 -46.19 61.16 28.34
C PHE A 926 -45.34 60.12 29.08
N ASP A 927 -45.59 59.92 30.37
CA ASP A 927 -44.90 58.95 31.24
C ASP A 927 -43.37 58.94 31.10
N GLY A 928 -42.77 60.14 31.04
CA GLY A 928 -41.32 60.32 30.91
C GLY A 928 -40.74 59.98 29.53
N THR A 929 -41.59 59.71 28.54
CA THR A 929 -41.20 59.34 27.18
C THR A 929 -41.73 60.33 26.14
N SER A 930 -41.20 60.27 24.91
CA SER A 930 -41.74 61.01 23.77
C SER A 930 -41.95 60.08 22.58
N GLU A 931 -43.06 60.26 21.88
CA GLU A 931 -43.42 59.46 20.71
C GLU A 931 -43.86 60.36 19.56
N ASN A 932 -43.55 59.94 18.33
CA ASN A 932 -43.81 60.69 17.12
C ASN A 932 -45.14 60.25 16.50
N TYR A 933 -46.03 61.20 16.22
CA TYR A 933 -47.38 60.95 15.68
C TYR A 933 -47.57 61.45 14.25
N ASN A 934 -46.93 62.56 13.86
CA ASN A 934 -47.09 63.23 12.55
C ASN A 934 -48.55 63.30 12.03
N VAL A 935 -49.52 63.56 12.91
CA VAL A 935 -50.94 63.65 12.53
C VAL A 935 -51.24 65.07 12.06
N SER A 936 -51.77 65.24 10.85
CA SER A 936 -52.04 66.56 10.27
C SER A 936 -53.51 66.78 9.93
N ALA A 937 -53.96 68.03 9.96
CA ALA A 937 -55.28 68.46 9.49
C ALA A 937 -55.12 69.78 8.71
N GLN A 938 -55.86 69.92 7.61
CA GLN A 938 -55.83 71.09 6.73
C GLN A 938 -57.24 71.67 6.54
#